data_AF-A0A4Y9YC88-F1
#
_entry.id   AF-A0A4Y9YC88-F1
#
_cell.length_a   1.000
_cell.length_b   1.000
_cell.length_c   1.000
_cell.angle_alpha   90.00
_cell.angle_beta   90.00
_cell.angle_gamma   90.00
#
_symmetry.space_group_name_H-M   'P 1'
#
loop_
_entity.id
_entity.type
_entity.pdbx_description
1 polymer ?
#
loop_
_entity_poly.entity_id
_entity_poly.type
_entity_poly.pdbx_seq_one_letter_code
_entity_poly.pdbx_strand_id
1 'polypeptide(L)'
;MVRIAQFFYNHRDDRDFPSPSHLAVMDEDESEALGNDLYLDVTTSGGSLRSMLPHARFIHAAYKPPTPFQMSSWRSWLRDRLGVHTQPRIVGGRLSPEFREMVKSLSAAPSKLLRVLQEYWHYISEEVSPDGLEELSQVAVVCMDGARHQLAETALRRRSLSLAQIPSQCLHFVDAPNPDDHQWDFLAKLGVMLEPNAHAWLEVLKRLQMTAQPSPASLTPIVEEAYKQLDARFNEASGDIRRAFREYPLLLLTSRDDGDVSTKCQWIGMNGAYWHGPSYLKDILIEPSYPWMKEFFVDRLGLASLTPPSVVIDRLLRIAETEADKPLPQSVQNVVEDILLTLSEWRVQPLTSAADIASQLKRLKDKAIFPVKATDSGLVTLRRVDGFYVHRGQLKEAEMVMGRVPLLATTLKLRIPDIQPLLDGDMWSTSVKYLEPPVLDIQYGFRGEFEPCTSLRERFTDPLRLECIRSTICYKLGRRSRWRESRELQFADKLQTLTIGIVDAIMLTISLPAEKISHETYLPSHLEETDDALVLRIARESISTADGEFTLQLSRHLSGVGIDLCRAIIYVQQPLQTVYNILREEGIDIIRADYLDDDGHTFHWGENQHMQLQPVLSESGSVKERLAARDDHGVTSGTGSASSTTIAHTAPQSGQQSLQTSVIETRSHRSLADQVDDAVHDLEKNFSVISLDADAVYTPESLKNTQSEVDLPSMVTSISRPKASKSSLGAAASTGIPGTDMSDLVAAPAAATNRAAETTAEASGTVGRISTGATSGIASLFVALASPAAAFDSISDHQIINGIMGERYAYEVLRKLLGPNFGPDNWTSELRGQVPGFTHYEGDSLADFRCPDDDGILTRLWYGGEVKQRWQSDWPTYHIEVKSTSRSSEEPFHMKRVQLRTVSL
;
A
#
# COMPACT_ATOMS: atom_id res chain seq x y z
N MET A 1 -30.14 60.45 53.50
CA MET A 1 -30.72 60.04 52.19
C MET A 1 -31.88 59.04 52.30
N VAL A 2 -31.77 57.88 52.96
CA VAL A 2 -32.77 56.76 52.97
C VAL A 2 -34.27 57.14 52.89
N ARG A 3 -34.78 58.02 53.78
CA ARG A 3 -36.21 58.43 53.77
C ARG A 3 -36.63 59.11 52.46
N ILE A 4 -35.71 59.77 51.76
CA ILE A 4 -35.94 60.41 50.46
C ILE A 4 -36.09 59.33 49.38
N ALA A 5 -35.25 58.29 49.38
CA ALA A 5 -35.42 57.16 48.47
C ALA A 5 -36.77 56.43 48.72
N GLN A 6 -37.17 56.24 49.98
CA GLN A 6 -38.50 55.71 50.31
C GLN A 6 -39.64 56.63 49.85
N PHE A 7 -39.47 57.95 49.90
CA PHE A 7 -40.42 58.91 49.34
C PHE A 7 -40.53 58.78 47.82
N PHE A 8 -39.41 58.82 47.08
CA PHE A 8 -39.41 58.65 45.62
C PHE A 8 -39.96 57.28 45.18
N TYR A 9 -39.73 56.21 45.95
CA TYR A 9 -40.30 54.90 45.69
C TYR A 9 -41.82 54.86 45.87
N ASN A 10 -42.36 55.54 46.88
CA ASN A 10 -43.80 55.55 47.15
C ASN A 10 -44.58 56.32 46.08
N HIS A 11 -44.01 57.40 45.53
CA HIS A 11 -44.61 58.25 44.50
C HIS A 11 -44.13 57.90 43.07
N ARG A 12 -43.45 56.74 42.89
CA ARG A 12 -42.84 56.31 41.62
C ARG A 12 -43.82 56.15 40.44
N ASP A 13 -45.11 55.98 40.76
CA ASP A 13 -46.23 55.74 39.85
C ASP A 13 -47.09 57.00 39.65
N ASP A 14 -46.78 58.11 40.34
CA ASP A 14 -47.49 59.38 40.19
C ASP A 14 -47.11 60.07 38.87
N ARG A 15 -48.07 60.80 38.29
CA ARG A 15 -47.81 61.61 37.08
C ARG A 15 -46.88 62.77 37.41
N ASP A 16 -46.01 63.08 36.45
CA ASP A 16 -45.08 64.21 36.46
C ASP A 16 -44.09 64.23 37.65
N PHE A 17 -43.93 63.10 38.34
CA PHE A 17 -42.98 62.94 39.45
C PHE A 17 -41.52 62.83 38.95
N PRO A 18 -40.53 63.50 39.59
CA PRO A 18 -39.16 63.58 39.10
C PRO A 18 -38.42 62.23 39.11
N SER A 19 -37.52 62.05 38.13
CA SER A 19 -36.67 60.85 38.04
C SER A 19 -35.71 60.76 39.24
N PRO A 20 -35.59 59.59 39.90
CA PRO A 20 -34.58 59.35 40.93
C PRO A 20 -33.18 59.04 40.35
N SER A 21 -32.96 59.12 39.02
CA SER A 21 -31.68 58.84 38.38
C SER A 21 -30.51 59.76 38.81
N HIS A 22 -30.82 60.89 39.46
CA HIS A 22 -29.83 61.80 40.07
C HIS A 22 -30.04 61.94 41.58
N LEU A 23 -30.79 61.03 42.21
CA LEU A 23 -31.00 61.04 43.65
C LEU A 23 -29.74 60.50 44.36
N ALA A 24 -29.09 61.37 45.12
CA ALA A 24 -28.00 60.99 46.00
C ALA A 24 -28.43 59.91 47.00
N VAL A 25 -27.67 58.83 47.01
CA VAL A 25 -27.77 57.71 47.96
C VAL A 25 -26.51 57.67 48.82
N MET A 26 -26.36 56.61 49.61
CA MET A 26 -25.33 56.50 50.65
C MET A 26 -24.83 55.05 50.68
N ASP A 27 -23.51 54.89 50.72
CA ASP A 27 -22.84 53.59 50.83
C ASP A 27 -22.68 53.14 52.29
N GLU A 28 -22.01 52.01 52.49
CA GLU A 28 -21.77 51.43 53.81
C GLU A 28 -20.76 52.19 54.68
N ASP A 29 -19.96 53.09 54.11
CA ASP A 29 -19.05 54.01 54.81
C ASP A 29 -19.73 55.38 55.09
N GLU A 30 -21.07 55.39 55.13
CA GLU A 30 -21.96 56.55 55.24
C GLU A 30 -21.68 57.69 54.22
N SER A 31 -20.99 57.38 53.12
CA SER A 31 -20.53 58.35 52.14
C SER A 31 -21.52 58.53 50.98
N GLU A 32 -21.62 59.76 50.49
CA GLU A 32 -22.54 60.12 49.40
C GLU A 32 -22.10 59.52 48.05
N ALA A 33 -23.06 59.09 47.23
CA ALA A 33 -22.84 58.50 45.90
C ALA A 33 -24.11 58.60 45.03
N LEU A 34 -23.96 58.44 43.72
CA LEU A 34 -25.10 58.12 42.85
C LEU A 34 -25.34 56.60 42.85
N GLY A 35 -26.57 56.16 42.56
CA GLY A 35 -26.86 54.72 42.51
C GLY A 35 -26.02 53.98 41.47
N ASN A 36 -25.72 54.61 40.33
CA ASN A 36 -24.81 54.11 39.29
C ASN A 36 -23.37 53.82 39.77
N ASP A 37 -22.95 54.34 40.92
CA ASP A 37 -21.63 54.09 41.52
C ASP A 37 -21.65 52.93 42.53
N LEU A 38 -22.84 52.46 42.91
CA LEU A 38 -23.05 51.51 44.00
C LEU A 38 -23.61 50.16 43.50
N TYR A 39 -23.27 49.11 44.22
CA TYR A 39 -23.80 47.78 44.04
C TYR A 39 -24.83 47.43 45.12
N LEU A 40 -25.78 46.56 44.77
CA LEU A 40 -26.67 45.90 45.72
C LEU A 40 -26.15 44.48 45.96
N ASP A 41 -25.98 44.10 47.23
CA ASP A 41 -25.53 42.75 47.58
C ASP A 41 -26.65 41.74 47.35
N VAL A 42 -26.63 41.11 46.17
CA VAL A 42 -27.55 40.03 45.77
C VAL A 42 -26.87 38.69 46.03
N THR A 43 -27.61 37.76 46.64
CA THR A 43 -27.19 36.35 46.79
C THR A 43 -27.68 35.55 45.60
N THR A 44 -26.76 34.85 44.94
CA THR A 44 -26.98 34.05 43.73
C THR A 44 -26.33 32.67 43.87
N SER A 45 -26.30 31.85 42.82
CA SER A 45 -25.75 30.48 42.91
C SER A 45 -24.22 30.43 43.05
N GLY A 46 -23.51 31.49 42.61
CA GLY A 46 -22.08 31.65 42.79
C GLY A 46 -21.66 32.11 44.20
N GLY A 47 -22.53 32.80 44.95
CA GLY A 47 -22.22 33.42 46.24
C GLY A 47 -23.06 34.68 46.49
N SER A 48 -22.56 35.61 47.31
CA SER A 48 -23.09 36.99 47.34
C SER A 48 -22.23 37.90 46.47
N LEU A 49 -22.82 38.91 45.84
CA LEU A 49 -22.10 39.83 44.96
C LEU A 49 -20.92 40.52 45.67
N ARG A 50 -21.06 40.83 46.96
CA ARG A 50 -19.97 41.30 47.83
C ARG A 50 -18.81 40.32 47.96
N SER A 51 -19.09 39.02 48.09
CA SER A 51 -18.04 38.00 48.17
C SER A 51 -17.26 37.81 46.86
N MET A 52 -17.75 38.38 45.77
CA MET A 52 -17.15 38.33 44.43
C MET A 52 -16.52 39.67 44.03
N LEU A 53 -17.08 40.80 44.48
CA LEU A 53 -16.57 42.16 44.25
C LEU A 53 -16.03 42.80 45.56
N PRO A 54 -14.90 42.33 46.13
CA PRO A 54 -14.44 42.74 47.47
C PRO A 54 -14.03 44.22 47.59
N HIS A 55 -13.83 44.92 46.47
CA HIS A 55 -13.45 46.34 46.42
C HIS A 55 -14.54 47.24 45.83
N ALA A 56 -15.77 46.73 45.65
CA ALA A 56 -16.90 47.52 45.18
C ALA A 56 -17.62 48.24 46.34
N ARG A 57 -18.12 49.46 46.10
CA ARG A 57 -18.97 50.19 47.04
C ARG A 57 -20.39 49.61 47.01
N PHE A 58 -20.93 49.23 48.18
CA PHE A 58 -22.29 48.70 48.30
C PHE A 58 -23.24 49.73 48.93
N ILE A 59 -24.50 49.72 48.51
CA ILE A 59 -25.55 50.60 49.07
C ILE A 59 -25.86 50.23 50.52
N HIS A 60 -25.94 51.25 51.40
CA HIS A 60 -26.06 51.06 52.85
C HIS A 60 -27.20 50.11 53.25
N ALA A 61 -26.96 49.19 54.20
CA ALA A 61 -27.92 48.17 54.63
C ALA A 61 -29.26 48.70 55.25
N ALA A 62 -29.40 50.03 55.38
CA ALA A 62 -30.65 50.71 55.74
C ALA A 62 -31.59 50.99 54.54
N TYR A 63 -31.18 50.83 53.28
CA TYR A 63 -32.03 50.97 52.09
C TYR A 63 -32.97 49.77 51.93
N LYS A 64 -33.91 49.65 52.88
CA LYS A 64 -34.94 48.61 52.94
C LYS A 64 -36.30 49.16 52.47
N PRO A 65 -37.17 48.31 51.90
CA PRO A 65 -38.50 48.73 51.46
C PRO A 65 -39.34 49.26 52.63
N PRO A 66 -40.33 50.16 52.38
CA PRO A 66 -41.25 50.63 53.41
C PRO A 66 -42.06 49.51 54.10
N THR A 67 -42.32 48.40 53.40
CA THR A 67 -42.91 47.18 53.97
C THR A 67 -42.19 45.92 53.46
N PRO A 68 -42.11 44.82 54.25
CA PRO A 68 -41.39 43.61 53.84
C PRO A 68 -41.88 42.99 52.51
N PHE A 69 -43.19 43.06 52.25
CA PHE A 69 -43.82 42.52 51.04
C PHE A 69 -43.37 43.22 49.74
N GLN A 70 -42.80 44.43 49.84
CA GLN A 70 -42.33 45.22 48.69
C GLN A 70 -40.86 44.92 48.31
N MET A 71 -40.22 43.91 48.88
CA MET A 71 -38.78 43.64 48.66
C MET A 71 -38.41 43.50 47.18
N SER A 72 -39.18 42.75 46.38
CA SER A 72 -38.87 42.53 44.96
C SER A 72 -39.02 43.79 44.11
N SER A 73 -40.11 44.54 44.30
CA SER A 73 -40.37 45.80 43.58
C SER A 73 -39.45 46.94 44.03
N TRP A 74 -39.03 46.96 45.29
CA TRP A 74 -37.98 47.86 45.79
C TRP A 74 -36.62 47.56 45.17
N ARG A 75 -36.22 46.27 45.09
CA ARG A 75 -34.99 45.86 44.40
C ARG A 75 -35.00 46.21 42.91
N SER A 76 -36.13 45.98 42.23
CA SER A 76 -36.30 46.43 40.84
C SER A 76 -36.15 47.95 40.74
N TRP A 77 -36.81 48.73 41.59
CA TRP A 77 -36.70 50.20 41.56
C TRP A 77 -35.29 50.72 41.86
N LEU A 78 -34.54 50.11 42.80
CA LEU A 78 -33.13 50.44 43.04
C LEU A 78 -32.27 50.25 41.78
N ARG A 79 -32.46 49.14 41.05
CA ARG A 79 -31.75 48.84 39.80
C ARG A 79 -32.23 49.71 38.63
N ASP A 80 -33.53 49.69 38.37
CA ASP A 80 -34.16 50.21 37.14
C ASP A 80 -34.36 51.73 37.11
N ARG A 81 -34.33 52.39 38.27
CA ARG A 81 -34.63 53.84 38.40
C ARG A 81 -33.55 54.62 39.13
N LEU A 82 -32.80 53.98 40.03
CA LEU A 82 -31.61 54.54 40.69
C LEU A 82 -30.28 54.07 40.08
N GLY A 83 -30.29 53.03 39.22
CA GLY A 83 -29.08 52.52 38.56
C GLY A 83 -28.16 51.67 39.45
N VAL A 84 -28.63 51.19 40.61
CA VAL A 84 -27.82 50.37 41.54
C VAL A 84 -27.54 49.00 40.95
N HIS A 85 -26.27 48.64 40.85
CA HIS A 85 -25.82 47.47 40.10
C HIS A 85 -26.05 46.16 40.86
N THR A 86 -26.69 45.19 40.18
CA THR A 86 -26.95 43.85 40.73
C THR A 86 -26.03 42.76 40.16
N GLN A 87 -25.01 43.15 39.39
CA GLN A 87 -24.13 42.26 38.61
C GLN A 87 -22.79 42.96 38.28
N PRO A 88 -21.72 42.23 37.92
CA PRO A 88 -20.47 42.83 37.44
C PRO A 88 -20.70 43.72 36.21
N ARG A 89 -19.99 44.85 36.10
CA ARG A 89 -20.28 45.90 35.10
C ARG A 89 -19.41 45.80 33.86
N ILE A 90 -20.01 46.03 32.69
CA ILE A 90 -19.29 46.40 31.47
C ILE A 90 -19.33 47.94 31.35
N VAL A 91 -18.22 48.54 30.91
CA VAL A 91 -18.08 50.00 30.74
C VAL A 91 -17.40 50.26 29.41
N GLY A 92 -18.13 50.86 28.46
CA GLY A 92 -17.60 51.13 27.11
C GLY A 92 -17.16 49.87 26.35
N GLY A 93 -17.83 48.74 26.58
CA GLY A 93 -17.48 47.44 25.99
C GLY A 93 -16.44 46.62 26.75
N ARG A 94 -15.75 47.19 27.74
CA ARG A 94 -14.66 46.53 28.50
C ARG A 94 -15.03 46.28 29.96
N LEU A 95 -14.24 45.45 30.65
CA LEU A 95 -14.46 45.10 32.06
C LEU A 95 -14.30 46.34 32.96
N SER A 96 -15.23 46.54 33.90
CA SER A 96 -15.05 47.56 34.95
C SER A 96 -13.85 47.23 35.85
N PRO A 97 -13.28 48.20 36.59
CA PRO A 97 -12.18 47.94 37.52
C PRO A 97 -12.51 46.85 38.55
N GLU A 98 -13.75 46.84 39.05
CA GLU A 98 -14.23 45.87 40.05
C GLU A 98 -14.36 44.46 39.44
N PHE A 99 -14.89 44.37 38.21
CA PHE A 99 -15.01 43.09 37.49
C PHE A 99 -13.62 42.53 37.13
N ARG A 100 -12.71 43.37 36.65
CA ARG A 100 -11.32 42.99 36.37
C ARG A 100 -10.60 42.44 37.62
N GLU A 101 -10.89 42.98 38.80
CA GLU A 101 -10.30 42.50 40.06
C GLU A 101 -10.97 41.22 40.60
N MET A 102 -12.29 41.05 40.38
CA MET A 102 -12.98 39.77 40.60
C MET A 102 -12.38 38.65 39.75
N VAL A 103 -12.16 38.91 38.47
CA VAL A 103 -11.59 37.94 37.52
C VAL A 103 -10.18 37.50 37.96
N LYS A 104 -9.33 38.44 38.39
CA LYS A 104 -8.01 38.11 38.96
C LYS A 104 -8.10 37.31 40.26
N SER A 105 -8.93 37.74 41.22
CA SER A 105 -9.02 37.08 42.53
C SER A 105 -9.64 35.68 42.46
N LEU A 106 -10.55 35.44 41.51
CA LEU A 106 -11.12 34.11 41.25
C LEU A 106 -10.27 33.24 40.30
N SER A 107 -9.15 33.73 39.74
CA SER A 107 -8.28 32.97 38.83
C SER A 107 -7.70 31.67 39.41
N ALA A 108 -7.58 31.59 40.74
CA ALA A 108 -7.15 30.40 41.48
C ALA A 108 -8.31 29.46 41.87
N ALA A 109 -9.55 29.81 41.51
CA ALA A 109 -10.77 29.05 41.75
C ALA A 109 -11.63 29.02 40.47
N PRO A 110 -11.16 28.36 39.39
CA PRO A 110 -11.80 28.39 38.06
C PRO A 110 -13.29 28.04 38.09
N SER A 111 -13.70 26.99 38.80
CA SER A 111 -15.11 26.59 38.93
C SER A 111 -16.01 27.60 39.67
N LYS A 112 -15.43 28.57 40.41
CA LYS A 112 -16.16 29.76 40.88
C LYS A 112 -16.23 30.81 39.78
N LEU A 113 -15.09 31.19 39.18
CA LEU A 113 -15.03 32.20 38.11
C LEU A 113 -16.02 31.88 36.97
N LEU A 114 -16.00 30.63 36.49
CA LEU A 114 -16.87 30.15 35.43
C LEU A 114 -18.36 30.26 35.81
N ARG A 115 -18.75 29.91 37.05
CA ARG A 115 -20.13 30.10 37.53
C ARG A 115 -20.57 31.55 37.50
N VAL A 116 -19.72 32.49 37.90
CA VAL A 116 -20.07 33.93 37.85
C VAL A 116 -20.21 34.40 36.39
N LEU A 117 -19.31 33.96 35.50
CA LEU A 117 -19.42 34.28 34.08
C LEU A 117 -20.69 33.71 33.46
N GLN A 118 -21.05 32.46 33.78
CA GLN A 118 -22.29 31.79 33.35
C GLN A 118 -23.54 32.54 33.83
N GLU A 119 -23.62 32.83 35.13
CA GLU A 119 -24.80 33.39 35.79
C GLU A 119 -25.15 34.80 35.28
N TYR A 120 -24.15 35.58 34.85
CA TYR A 120 -24.33 36.92 34.28
C TYR A 120 -24.08 36.97 32.75
N TRP A 121 -23.90 35.82 32.08
CA TRP A 121 -23.42 35.81 30.68
C TRP A 121 -24.33 36.56 29.71
N HIS A 122 -25.65 36.43 29.86
CA HIS A 122 -26.63 37.10 28.99
C HIS A 122 -26.32 38.60 28.87
N TYR A 123 -26.29 39.28 30.01
CA TYR A 123 -25.98 40.70 30.13
C TYR A 123 -24.57 41.05 29.65
N ILE A 124 -23.56 40.27 30.08
CA ILE A 124 -22.17 40.48 29.62
C ILE A 124 -22.12 40.44 28.08
N SER A 125 -22.79 39.48 27.45
CA SER A 125 -22.76 39.27 26.01
C SER A 125 -23.55 40.29 25.17
N GLU A 126 -24.38 41.11 25.81
CA GLU A 126 -25.10 42.22 25.17
C GLU A 126 -24.31 43.53 25.19
N GLU A 127 -23.48 43.76 26.22
CA GLU A 127 -22.72 45.02 26.38
C GLU A 127 -21.22 44.92 26.05
N VAL A 128 -20.62 43.72 26.04
CA VAL A 128 -19.18 43.54 25.82
C VAL A 128 -18.76 43.72 24.36
N SER A 129 -17.66 44.42 24.11
CA SER A 129 -17.07 44.57 22.77
C SER A 129 -16.11 43.41 22.45
N PRO A 130 -15.66 43.24 21.19
CA PRO A 130 -14.62 42.26 20.85
C PRO A 130 -13.38 42.38 21.73
N ASP A 131 -12.90 43.61 21.99
CA ASP A 131 -11.80 43.88 22.92
C ASP A 131 -12.06 43.38 24.35
N GLY A 132 -13.31 43.43 24.82
CA GLY A 132 -13.70 42.96 26.16
C GLY A 132 -13.82 41.43 26.24
N LEU A 133 -14.14 40.78 25.12
CA LEU A 133 -14.07 39.32 24.99
C LEU A 133 -12.62 38.84 24.94
N GLU A 134 -11.74 39.57 24.24
CA GLU A 134 -10.29 39.34 24.26
C GLU A 134 -9.73 39.55 25.69
N GLU A 135 -10.16 40.60 26.39
CA GLU A 135 -9.77 40.84 27.79
C GLU A 135 -10.19 39.69 28.74
N LEU A 136 -11.33 39.02 28.47
CA LEU A 136 -11.78 37.84 29.19
C LEU A 136 -11.08 36.54 28.74
N SER A 137 -10.72 36.40 27.47
CA SER A 137 -10.08 35.19 26.94
C SER A 137 -8.60 35.09 27.34
N GLN A 138 -7.93 36.24 27.53
CA GLN A 138 -6.55 36.36 28.02
C GLN A 138 -6.38 36.10 29.53
N VAL A 139 -7.46 35.79 30.26
CA VAL A 139 -7.41 35.55 31.71
C VAL A 139 -6.66 34.25 32.02
N ALA A 140 -5.53 34.36 32.74
CA ALA A 140 -4.78 33.20 33.20
C ALA A 140 -5.52 32.47 34.35
N VAL A 141 -6.08 31.29 34.08
CA VAL A 141 -6.78 30.42 35.04
C VAL A 141 -5.93 29.22 35.44
N VAL A 142 -6.12 28.71 36.66
CA VAL A 142 -5.53 27.43 37.07
C VAL A 142 -6.30 26.28 36.41
N CYS A 143 -5.57 25.34 35.79
CA CYS A 143 -6.14 24.16 35.12
C CYS A 143 -6.06 22.90 36.00
N MET A 144 -6.70 21.80 35.57
CA MET A 144 -6.72 20.52 36.30
C MET A 144 -5.35 19.83 36.41
N ASP A 145 -4.37 20.27 35.61
CA ASP A 145 -2.95 19.88 35.68
C ASP A 145 -2.17 20.66 36.76
N GLY A 146 -2.79 21.66 37.39
CA GLY A 146 -2.16 22.57 38.35
C GLY A 146 -1.36 23.72 37.74
N ALA A 147 -1.25 23.79 36.41
CA ALA A 147 -0.60 24.87 35.69
C ALA A 147 -1.55 26.07 35.52
N ARG A 148 -1.01 27.18 34.99
CA ARG A 148 -1.78 28.38 34.64
C ARG A 148 -1.69 28.67 33.14
N HIS A 149 -2.84 28.71 32.49
CA HIS A 149 -3.00 28.93 31.05
C HIS A 149 -4.03 30.02 30.79
N GLN A 150 -3.94 30.70 29.65
CA GLN A 150 -4.98 31.67 29.25
C GLN A 150 -6.29 30.92 29.05
N LEU A 151 -7.44 31.52 29.39
CA LEU A 151 -8.75 30.88 29.21
C LEU A 151 -8.96 30.42 27.75
N ALA A 152 -8.47 31.19 26.77
CA ALA A 152 -8.45 30.85 25.35
C ALA A 152 -7.63 29.60 24.96
N GLU A 153 -6.69 29.16 25.82
CA GLU A 153 -5.84 27.99 25.62
C GLU A 153 -6.40 26.74 26.35
N THR A 154 -7.51 26.89 27.08
CA THR A 154 -8.10 25.80 27.89
C THR A 154 -9.16 24.98 27.14
N ALA A 155 -9.43 23.77 27.65
CA ALA A 155 -10.49 22.90 27.19
C ALA A 155 -11.51 22.61 28.31
N LEU A 156 -12.78 22.46 27.97
CA LEU A 156 -13.81 21.99 28.90
C LEU A 156 -13.90 20.46 28.84
N ARG A 157 -13.89 19.77 29.98
CA ARG A 157 -13.83 18.29 30.01
C ARG A 157 -15.18 17.61 29.72
N ARG A 158 -15.71 17.82 28.52
CA ARG A 158 -16.93 17.19 27.99
C ARG A 158 -16.72 15.73 27.61
N ARG A 159 -17.81 14.98 27.45
CA ARG A 159 -17.80 13.62 26.89
C ARG A 159 -17.20 13.58 25.48
N SER A 160 -17.48 14.56 24.63
CA SER A 160 -16.87 14.71 23.28
C SER A 160 -15.34 14.69 23.33
N LEU A 161 -14.74 15.50 24.21
CA LEU A 161 -13.30 15.59 24.41
C LEU A 161 -12.71 14.41 25.21
N SER A 162 -13.52 13.75 26.06
CA SER A 162 -13.08 12.60 26.87
C SER A 162 -13.12 11.27 26.12
N LEU A 163 -13.99 11.13 25.10
CA LEU A 163 -14.07 9.94 24.24
C LEU A 163 -12.93 9.88 23.21
N ALA A 164 -12.34 11.02 22.86
CA ALA A 164 -11.33 11.19 21.82
C ALA A 164 -9.95 10.56 22.14
N GLN A 165 -9.80 9.83 23.25
CA GLN A 165 -8.55 9.22 23.74
C GLN A 165 -7.36 10.19 23.94
N ILE A 166 -7.59 11.51 23.84
CA ILE A 166 -6.54 12.53 23.97
C ILE A 166 -5.92 12.44 25.38
N PRO A 167 -4.59 12.23 25.50
CA PRO A 167 -3.94 12.18 26.80
C PRO A 167 -4.11 13.49 27.56
N SER A 168 -4.39 13.43 28.86
CA SER A 168 -4.72 14.63 29.66
C SER A 168 -3.61 15.68 29.73
N GLN A 169 -2.37 15.32 29.41
CA GLN A 169 -1.24 16.23 29.27
C GLN A 169 -1.23 17.02 27.93
N CYS A 170 -2.10 16.68 26.98
CA CYS A 170 -2.18 17.32 25.68
C CYS A 170 -3.22 18.46 25.62
N LEU A 171 -4.11 18.59 26.60
CA LEU A 171 -5.14 19.64 26.68
C LEU A 171 -5.26 20.16 28.12
N HIS A 172 -5.24 21.49 28.27
CA HIS A 172 -5.30 22.16 29.57
C HIS A 172 -6.76 22.27 30.03
N PHE A 173 -7.25 21.23 30.71
CA PHE A 173 -8.64 21.18 31.13
C PHE A 173 -8.94 22.18 32.26
N VAL A 174 -10.01 22.96 32.12
CA VAL A 174 -10.53 23.84 33.18
C VAL A 174 -11.57 23.11 34.04
N ASP A 175 -11.52 23.30 35.36
CA ASP A 175 -12.48 22.71 36.30
C ASP A 175 -13.82 23.45 36.24
N ALA A 176 -14.89 22.70 35.92
CA ALA A 176 -16.25 23.21 35.81
C ALA A 176 -17.27 22.14 36.27
N PRO A 177 -18.32 22.53 37.02
CA PRO A 177 -19.36 21.60 37.46
C PRO A 177 -20.29 21.23 36.30
N ASN A 178 -20.53 19.92 36.12
CA ASN A 178 -21.31 19.37 35.01
C ASN A 178 -20.83 19.90 33.63
N PRO A 179 -19.63 19.54 33.16
CA PRO A 179 -19.04 20.15 31.96
C PRO A 179 -19.84 19.89 30.67
N ASP A 180 -20.65 18.84 30.62
CA ASP A 180 -21.57 18.55 29.51
C ASP A 180 -22.80 19.48 29.45
N ASP A 181 -22.99 20.38 30.42
CA ASP A 181 -24.12 21.31 30.41
C ASP A 181 -24.03 22.32 29.25
N HIS A 182 -25.11 22.48 28.50
CA HIS A 182 -25.22 23.48 27.42
C HIS A 182 -25.13 24.92 27.94
N GLN A 183 -25.37 25.16 29.23
CA GLN A 183 -25.09 26.47 29.85
C GLN A 183 -23.60 26.85 29.84
N TRP A 184 -22.70 25.94 29.44
CA TRP A 184 -21.28 26.25 29.19
C TRP A 184 -20.96 26.58 27.72
N ASP A 185 -21.91 26.48 26.78
CA ASP A 185 -21.68 26.68 25.33
C ASP A 185 -21.16 28.09 24.99
N PHE A 186 -21.37 29.08 25.87
CA PHE A 186 -20.83 30.41 25.71
C PHE A 186 -19.30 30.49 25.81
N LEU A 187 -18.64 29.55 26.49
CA LEU A 187 -17.19 29.59 26.72
C LEU A 187 -16.39 29.48 25.41
N ALA A 188 -16.97 28.94 24.35
CA ALA A 188 -16.40 28.98 23.00
C ALA A 188 -16.18 30.42 22.48
N LYS A 189 -17.01 31.39 22.90
CA LYS A 189 -16.82 32.84 22.60
C LYS A 189 -15.62 33.45 23.35
N LEU A 190 -15.09 32.76 24.37
CA LEU A 190 -13.89 33.11 25.11
C LEU A 190 -12.69 32.23 24.71
N GLY A 191 -12.79 31.50 23.59
CA GLY A 191 -11.74 30.62 23.06
C GLY A 191 -11.66 29.23 23.71
N VAL A 192 -12.41 28.95 24.78
CA VAL A 192 -12.38 27.64 25.47
C VAL A 192 -12.85 26.54 24.52
N MET A 193 -12.03 25.50 24.38
CA MET A 193 -12.31 24.36 23.52
C MET A 193 -13.40 23.47 24.14
N LEU A 194 -14.59 23.44 23.53
CA LEU A 194 -15.72 22.62 23.98
C LEU A 194 -15.86 21.29 23.20
N GLU A 195 -15.32 21.29 21.98
CA GLU A 195 -15.19 20.14 21.08
C GLU A 195 -13.82 20.22 20.40
N PRO A 196 -13.18 19.09 20.06
CA PRO A 196 -11.83 19.13 19.50
C PRO A 196 -11.88 19.59 18.04
N ASN A 197 -11.30 20.76 17.77
CA ASN A 197 -11.16 21.34 16.43
C ASN A 197 -9.84 20.93 15.75
N ALA A 198 -9.62 21.35 14.49
CA ALA A 198 -8.38 21.04 13.78
C ALA A 198 -7.10 21.50 14.50
N HIS A 199 -7.12 22.68 15.15
CA HIS A 199 -5.96 23.21 15.86
C HIS A 199 -5.59 22.34 17.09
N ALA A 200 -6.59 21.86 17.82
CA ALA A 200 -6.42 20.95 18.95
C ALA A 200 -5.64 19.69 18.54
N TRP A 201 -6.04 19.05 17.45
CA TRP A 201 -5.41 17.81 16.98
C TRP A 201 -3.99 18.02 16.42
N LEU A 202 -3.69 19.18 15.83
CA LEU A 202 -2.32 19.55 15.47
C LEU A 202 -1.43 19.66 16.71
N GLU A 203 -1.93 20.27 17.78
CA GLU A 203 -1.19 20.43 19.03
C GLU A 203 -1.02 19.10 19.78
N VAL A 204 -2.01 18.21 19.75
CA VAL A 204 -1.88 16.81 20.19
C VAL A 204 -0.75 16.10 19.42
N LEU A 205 -0.71 16.17 18.08
CA LEU A 205 0.36 15.56 17.29
C LEU A 205 1.75 16.13 17.64
N LYS A 206 1.89 17.46 17.77
CA LYS A 206 3.16 18.08 18.18
C LYS A 206 3.62 17.59 19.54
N ARG A 207 2.72 17.54 20.54
CA ARG A 207 3.05 17.05 21.89
C ARG A 207 3.43 15.57 21.89
N LEU A 208 2.74 14.73 21.11
CA LEU A 208 3.11 13.33 20.93
C LEU A 208 4.46 13.15 20.22
N GLN A 209 4.80 14.02 19.26
CA GLN A 209 6.10 14.06 18.59
C GLN A 209 7.24 14.49 19.53
N MET A 210 6.98 15.43 20.44
CA MET A 210 7.95 15.89 21.45
C MET A 210 8.05 14.98 22.69
N THR A 211 7.09 14.07 22.90
CA THR A 211 7.09 13.18 24.08
C THR A 211 8.12 12.06 23.93
N ALA A 212 9.01 11.92 24.91
CA ALA A 212 10.05 10.90 24.93
C ALA A 212 9.46 9.47 25.11
N GLN A 213 9.25 8.78 23.98
CA GLN A 213 8.94 7.35 23.87
C GLN A 213 7.78 6.83 24.75
N PRO A 214 6.51 7.23 24.46
CA PRO A 214 5.37 6.36 24.79
C PRO A 214 5.54 5.00 24.08
N SER A 215 4.97 3.93 24.63
CA SER A 215 5.08 2.62 24.00
C SER A 215 4.34 2.60 22.65
N PRO A 216 4.92 2.02 21.57
CA PRO A 216 4.33 2.03 20.22
C PRO A 216 2.85 1.58 20.14
N ALA A 217 2.46 0.60 20.97
CA ALA A 217 1.07 0.14 21.07
C ALA A 217 0.10 1.17 21.68
N SER A 218 0.59 2.11 22.48
CA SER A 218 -0.20 3.22 23.04
C SER A 218 -0.21 4.48 22.16
N LEU A 219 0.84 4.69 21.37
CA LEU A 219 0.98 5.87 20.51
C LEU A 219 0.11 5.78 19.25
N THR A 220 0.15 4.62 18.57
CA THR A 220 -0.41 4.47 17.22
C THR A 220 -1.91 4.81 17.13
N PRO A 221 -2.80 4.31 18.03
CA PRO A 221 -4.24 4.61 17.95
C PRO A 221 -4.57 6.11 18.08
N ILE A 222 -3.84 6.82 18.94
CA ILE A 222 -4.05 8.25 19.20
C ILE A 222 -3.59 9.08 17.99
N VAL A 223 -2.51 8.65 17.32
CA VAL A 223 -2.00 9.31 16.10
C VAL A 223 -2.88 9.02 14.89
N GLU A 224 -3.38 7.78 14.75
CA GLU A 224 -4.42 7.46 13.75
C GLU A 224 -5.67 8.31 13.92
N GLU A 225 -6.16 8.44 15.16
CA GLU A 225 -7.34 9.24 15.45
C GLU A 225 -7.10 10.73 15.17
N ALA A 226 -5.93 11.26 15.57
CA ALA A 226 -5.55 12.62 15.21
C ALA A 226 -5.51 12.86 13.70
N TYR A 227 -4.99 11.93 12.89
CA TYR A 227 -5.02 12.05 11.43
C TYR A 227 -6.46 12.00 10.87
N LYS A 228 -7.32 11.08 11.33
CA LYS A 228 -8.74 11.03 10.90
C LYS A 228 -9.47 12.32 11.25
N GLN A 229 -9.24 12.86 12.44
CA GLN A 229 -9.94 14.04 12.96
C GLN A 229 -9.43 15.35 12.33
N LEU A 230 -8.14 15.40 11.94
CA LEU A 230 -7.57 16.46 11.10
C LEU A 230 -8.06 16.41 9.66
N ASP A 231 -8.28 15.21 9.11
CA ASP A 231 -8.84 15.06 7.77
C ASP A 231 -10.31 15.48 7.73
N ALA A 232 -11.13 14.99 8.68
CA ALA A 232 -12.53 15.37 8.81
C ALA A 232 -12.75 16.89 8.97
N ARG A 233 -11.77 17.59 9.56
CA ARG A 233 -11.77 19.04 9.80
C ARG A 233 -10.78 19.81 8.93
N PHE A 234 -10.28 19.22 7.85
CA PHE A 234 -9.18 19.82 7.07
C PHE A 234 -9.51 21.25 6.59
N ASN A 235 -10.78 21.51 6.26
CA ASN A 235 -11.25 22.80 5.80
C ASN A 235 -11.32 23.89 6.90
N GLU A 236 -11.29 23.55 8.19
CA GLU A 236 -11.24 24.54 9.28
C GLU A 236 -9.93 25.32 9.31
N ALA A 237 -8.81 24.63 9.07
CA ALA A 237 -7.46 25.15 9.31
C ALA A 237 -6.43 24.68 8.26
N SER A 238 -6.86 24.43 7.02
CA SER A 238 -6.04 23.82 5.95
C SER A 238 -4.65 24.43 5.77
N GLY A 239 -4.51 25.76 5.92
CA GLY A 239 -3.22 26.46 5.87
C GLY A 239 -2.30 26.10 7.03
N ASP A 240 -2.84 26.05 8.26
CA ASP A 240 -2.08 25.69 9.46
C ASP A 240 -1.73 24.21 9.50
N ILE A 241 -2.62 23.33 9.02
CA ILE A 241 -2.36 21.90 8.86
C ILE A 241 -1.20 21.71 7.87
N ARG A 242 -1.31 22.25 6.64
CA ARG A 242 -0.23 22.15 5.64
C ARG A 242 1.08 22.80 6.12
N ARG A 243 1.03 23.84 6.95
CA ARG A 243 2.21 24.48 7.57
C ARG A 243 2.86 23.57 8.62
N ALA A 244 2.08 23.06 9.56
CA ALA A 244 2.59 22.23 10.66
C ALA A 244 3.30 20.97 10.17
N PHE A 245 2.77 20.27 9.16
CA PHE A 245 3.42 19.08 8.58
C PHE A 245 4.69 19.39 7.76
N ARG A 246 4.92 20.65 7.37
CA ARG A 246 6.17 21.09 6.69
C ARG A 246 7.24 21.53 7.69
N GLU A 247 6.84 22.17 8.78
CA GLU A 247 7.73 22.70 9.82
C GLU A 247 8.16 21.63 10.84
N TYR A 248 7.29 20.65 11.12
CA TYR A 248 7.50 19.63 12.15
C TYR A 248 7.39 18.20 11.55
N PRO A 249 8.14 17.21 12.09
CA PRO A 249 8.09 15.82 11.61
C PRO A 249 6.84 15.10 12.15
N LEU A 250 5.66 15.46 11.65
CA LEU A 250 4.36 14.97 12.13
C LEU A 250 3.84 13.72 11.39
N LEU A 251 4.68 13.05 10.58
CA LEU A 251 4.35 11.76 9.98
C LEU A 251 4.91 10.64 10.86
N LEU A 252 4.07 9.70 11.30
CA LEU A 252 4.50 8.53 12.06
C LEU A 252 4.67 7.32 11.12
N LEU A 253 5.79 6.62 11.22
CA LEU A 253 6.05 5.35 10.55
C LEU A 253 5.98 4.21 11.57
N THR A 254 5.23 3.15 11.25
CA THR A 254 5.07 1.96 12.08
C THR A 254 5.75 0.74 11.44
N SER A 255 7.08 0.62 11.61
CA SER A 255 7.81 -0.55 11.13
C SER A 255 7.63 -1.74 12.07
N ARG A 256 7.09 -2.83 11.54
CA ARG A 256 7.24 -4.17 12.16
C ARG A 256 8.48 -4.83 11.56
N ASP A 257 9.32 -5.42 12.41
CA ASP A 257 10.46 -6.23 11.96
C ASP A 257 10.13 -7.72 12.09
N ASP A 258 10.44 -8.49 11.06
CA ASP A 258 10.17 -9.94 11.04
C ASP A 258 11.09 -10.68 11.99
N GLY A 259 10.56 -10.96 13.17
CA GLY A 259 11.25 -11.63 14.28
C GLY A 259 10.99 -10.97 15.64
N ASP A 260 10.63 -9.69 15.65
CA ASP A 260 10.34 -8.94 16.89
C ASP A 260 8.82 -8.84 17.14
N VAL A 261 8.45 -8.84 18.42
CA VAL A 261 7.09 -8.54 18.90
C VAL A 261 6.92 -7.02 19.04
N SER A 262 8.01 -6.26 19.20
CA SER A 262 7.96 -4.79 19.25
C SER A 262 7.75 -4.18 17.85
N THR A 263 6.63 -3.48 17.68
CA THR A 263 6.45 -2.51 16.58
C THR A 263 7.36 -1.32 16.89
N LYS A 264 8.17 -0.88 15.93
CA LYS A 264 8.99 0.34 16.05
C LYS A 264 8.24 1.53 15.45
N CYS A 265 8.23 2.63 16.19
CA CYS A 265 7.63 3.89 15.79
C CYS A 265 8.71 4.93 15.50
N GLN A 266 8.64 5.63 14.37
CA GLN A 266 9.57 6.69 14.00
C GLN A 266 8.80 7.90 13.44
N TRP A 267 9.09 9.09 13.97
CA TRP A 267 8.60 10.34 13.41
C TRP A 267 9.48 10.80 12.24
N ILE A 268 8.86 11.24 11.14
CA ILE A 268 9.51 11.72 9.92
C ILE A 268 8.82 12.98 9.39
N GLY A 269 9.54 13.80 8.62
CA GLY A 269 8.99 14.99 7.96
C GLY A 269 8.65 14.75 6.48
N MET A 270 7.78 15.58 5.91
CA MET A 270 7.28 15.46 4.52
C MET A 270 8.38 15.29 3.47
N ASN A 271 9.56 15.91 3.66
CA ASN A 271 10.67 15.84 2.72
C ASN A 271 11.43 14.49 2.73
N GLY A 272 11.22 13.65 3.75
CA GLY A 272 11.86 12.35 3.89
C GLY A 272 10.94 11.16 3.63
N ALA A 273 9.66 11.40 3.32
CA ALA A 273 8.63 10.39 3.22
C ALA A 273 7.92 10.41 1.85
N TYR A 274 7.42 9.25 1.45
CA TYR A 274 6.65 9.05 0.22
C TYR A 274 5.39 8.25 0.55
N TRP A 275 4.37 8.35 -0.30
CA TRP A 275 3.16 7.54 -0.14
C TRP A 275 3.45 6.07 -0.48
N HIS A 276 3.72 5.79 -1.76
CA HIS A 276 3.93 4.44 -2.30
C HIS A 276 5.32 4.28 -2.92
N GLY A 277 5.86 3.05 -2.83
CA GLY A 277 7.11 2.64 -3.46
C GLY A 277 7.50 1.21 -3.08
N PRO A 278 8.69 0.74 -3.51
CA PRO A 278 9.14 -0.62 -3.26
C PRO A 278 9.27 -0.98 -1.76
N SER A 279 8.89 -2.20 -1.41
CA SER A 279 8.77 -2.68 -0.02
C SER A 279 10.07 -2.59 0.82
N TYR A 280 11.24 -2.65 0.18
CA TYR A 280 12.55 -2.47 0.81
C TYR A 280 12.83 -1.03 1.29
N LEU A 281 11.90 -0.10 1.05
CA LEU A 281 11.90 1.28 1.54
C LEU A 281 10.84 1.52 2.63
N LYS A 282 10.37 0.48 3.35
CA LYS A 282 9.37 0.58 4.43
C LYS A 282 9.68 1.63 5.51
N ASP A 283 10.93 2.04 5.65
CA ASP A 283 11.41 3.08 6.57
C ASP A 283 11.22 4.53 6.07
N ILE A 284 10.62 4.72 4.88
CA ILE A 284 10.24 6.04 4.32
C ILE A 284 8.85 6.04 3.63
N LEU A 285 8.04 4.99 3.79
CA LEU A 285 6.74 4.83 3.12
C LEU A 285 5.57 4.93 4.10
N ILE A 286 4.58 5.78 3.76
CA ILE A 286 3.39 6.04 4.61
C ILE A 286 2.24 5.07 4.33
N GLU A 287 2.07 4.61 3.09
CA GLU A 287 0.98 3.69 2.70
C GLU A 287 0.95 2.37 3.51
N PRO A 288 2.08 1.71 3.85
CA PRO A 288 2.05 0.49 4.67
C PRO A 288 1.53 0.69 6.10
N SER A 289 1.61 1.93 6.63
CA SER A 289 1.12 2.28 7.96
C SER A 289 -0.35 2.72 7.93
N TYR A 290 -0.75 3.53 6.95
CA TYR A 290 -2.07 4.18 6.90
C TYR A 290 -2.73 4.13 5.51
N PRO A 291 -2.96 2.96 4.91
CA PRO A 291 -3.37 2.84 3.50
C PRO A 291 -4.71 3.50 3.19
N TRP A 292 -5.59 3.67 4.19
CA TRP A 292 -6.88 4.34 4.04
C TRP A 292 -6.79 5.89 4.01
N MET A 293 -5.66 6.49 4.39
CA MET A 293 -5.50 7.95 4.52
C MET A 293 -4.91 8.63 3.26
N LYS A 294 -5.03 8.02 2.08
CA LYS A 294 -4.41 8.51 0.83
C LYS A 294 -4.80 9.95 0.50
N GLU A 295 -6.08 10.30 0.58
CA GLU A 295 -6.58 11.65 0.28
C GLU A 295 -5.98 12.69 1.24
N PHE A 296 -5.86 12.35 2.54
CA PHE A 296 -5.23 13.23 3.53
C PHE A 296 -3.75 13.48 3.22
N PHE A 297 -2.96 12.42 3.06
CA PHE A 297 -1.51 12.58 2.88
C PHE A 297 -1.13 13.10 1.50
N VAL A 298 -1.68 12.54 0.41
CA VAL A 298 -1.31 12.91 -0.95
C VAL A 298 -2.00 14.22 -1.37
N ASP A 299 -3.32 14.27 -1.38
CA ASP A 299 -4.06 15.38 -2.00
C ASP A 299 -4.16 16.60 -1.06
N ARG A 300 -4.45 16.37 0.22
CA ARG A 300 -4.70 17.42 1.22
C ARG A 300 -3.44 17.91 1.95
N LEU A 301 -2.39 17.10 2.12
CA LEU A 301 -1.10 17.59 2.62
C LEU A 301 -0.12 17.90 1.49
N GLY A 302 -0.10 17.13 0.41
CA GLY A 302 0.83 17.28 -0.71
C GLY A 302 2.05 16.36 -0.63
N LEU A 303 1.91 15.17 -0.03
CA LEU A 303 2.97 14.16 0.03
C LEU A 303 3.23 13.59 -1.38
N ALA A 304 4.50 13.32 -1.69
CA ALA A 304 4.86 12.74 -2.98
C ALA A 304 4.26 11.32 -3.14
N SER A 305 3.37 11.15 -4.13
CA SER A 305 2.60 9.91 -4.31
C SER A 305 3.45 8.68 -4.65
N LEU A 306 4.64 8.87 -5.22
CA LEU A 306 5.55 7.82 -5.68
C LEU A 306 6.99 8.18 -5.33
N THR A 307 7.77 7.19 -4.90
CA THR A 307 9.21 7.33 -4.65
C THR A 307 10.00 7.59 -5.95
N PRO A 308 10.74 8.71 -6.08
CA PRO A 308 11.54 9.00 -7.28
C PRO A 308 12.72 8.03 -7.50
N PRO A 309 13.13 7.78 -8.76
CA PRO A 309 14.27 6.91 -9.09
C PRO A 309 15.58 7.23 -8.36
N SER A 310 15.82 8.51 -8.04
CA SER A 310 17.00 8.94 -7.28
C SER A 310 17.05 8.35 -5.88
N VAL A 311 15.91 8.14 -5.20
CA VAL A 311 15.87 7.66 -3.81
C VAL A 311 16.31 6.20 -3.69
N VAL A 312 15.90 5.36 -4.65
CA VAL A 312 16.35 3.97 -4.78
C VAL A 312 17.85 3.91 -5.05
N ILE A 313 18.34 4.76 -5.95
CA ILE A 313 19.77 4.86 -6.29
C ILE A 313 20.59 5.38 -5.09
N ASP A 314 20.07 6.35 -4.33
CA ASP A 314 20.68 6.85 -3.09
C ASP A 314 20.69 5.78 -1.99
N ARG A 315 19.69 4.89 -1.93
CA ARG A 315 19.66 3.73 -1.02
C ARG A 315 20.77 2.74 -1.37
N LEU A 316 20.91 2.38 -2.64
CA LEU A 316 21.99 1.50 -3.10
C LEU A 316 23.38 2.12 -2.91
N LEU A 317 23.53 3.43 -3.17
CA LEU A 317 24.78 4.15 -2.93
C LEU A 317 25.18 4.12 -1.44
N ARG A 318 24.23 4.35 -0.52
CA ARG A 318 24.48 4.25 0.93
C ARG A 318 24.88 2.83 1.34
N ILE A 319 24.19 1.80 0.83
CA ILE A 319 24.53 0.40 1.12
C ILE A 319 25.93 0.04 0.57
N ALA A 320 26.28 0.51 -0.64
CA ALA A 320 27.63 0.35 -1.20
C ALA A 320 28.69 1.08 -0.37
N GLU A 321 28.38 2.25 0.18
CA GLU A 321 29.31 3.04 1.00
C GLU A 321 29.49 2.49 2.42
N THR A 322 28.52 1.74 2.96
CA THR A 322 28.67 1.05 4.26
C THR A 322 29.16 -0.39 4.12
N GLU A 323 28.76 -1.17 3.11
CA GLU A 323 29.00 -2.62 3.02
C GLU A 323 29.97 -3.08 1.90
N ALA A 324 30.62 -2.16 1.17
CA ALA A 324 31.66 -2.52 0.20
C ALA A 324 32.75 -3.43 0.82
N ASP A 325 33.13 -4.47 0.08
CA ASP A 325 34.18 -5.44 0.43
C ASP A 325 34.02 -6.18 1.78
N LYS A 326 32.87 -6.02 2.46
CA LYS A 326 32.52 -6.72 3.71
C LYS A 326 31.61 -7.94 3.46
N PRO A 327 31.61 -8.94 4.36
CA PRO A 327 30.60 -10.00 4.36
C PRO A 327 29.19 -9.40 4.52
N LEU A 328 28.36 -9.56 3.49
CA LEU A 328 27.06 -8.93 3.37
C LEU A 328 26.00 -9.70 4.19
N PRO A 329 25.27 -9.07 5.14
CA PRO A 329 24.19 -9.73 5.86
C PRO A 329 23.04 -10.10 4.91
N GLN A 330 22.43 -11.27 5.08
CA GLN A 330 21.36 -11.76 4.17
C GLN A 330 20.19 -10.77 4.01
N SER A 331 19.82 -10.05 5.06
CA SER A 331 18.78 -9.01 5.00
C SER A 331 19.17 -7.83 4.10
N VAL A 332 20.45 -7.44 4.08
CA VAL A 332 20.97 -6.39 3.19
C VAL A 332 21.15 -6.93 1.78
N GLN A 333 21.60 -8.18 1.63
CA GLN A 333 21.69 -8.86 0.32
C GLN A 333 20.31 -8.88 -0.35
N ASN A 334 19.26 -9.29 0.35
CA ASN A 334 17.90 -9.32 -0.19
C ASN A 334 17.45 -7.94 -0.74
N VAL A 335 17.79 -6.85 -0.04
CA VAL A 335 17.50 -5.47 -0.46
C VAL A 335 18.34 -5.05 -1.67
N VAL A 336 19.61 -5.47 -1.76
CA VAL A 336 20.43 -5.22 -2.95
C VAL A 336 19.90 -5.99 -4.16
N GLU A 337 19.45 -7.23 -3.97
CA GLU A 337 18.81 -8.03 -5.02
C GLU A 337 17.52 -7.37 -5.53
N ASP A 338 16.64 -6.91 -4.63
CA ASP A 338 15.44 -6.15 -5.00
C ASP A 338 15.76 -4.89 -5.81
N ILE A 339 16.77 -4.12 -5.39
CA ILE A 339 17.16 -2.90 -6.11
C ILE A 339 17.74 -3.24 -7.49
N LEU A 340 18.61 -4.25 -7.60
CA LEU A 340 19.18 -4.64 -8.89
C LEU A 340 18.11 -5.12 -9.89
N LEU A 341 17.09 -5.84 -9.42
CA LEU A 341 15.92 -6.18 -10.22
C LEU A 341 15.14 -4.92 -10.64
N THR A 342 14.84 -4.02 -9.69
CA THR A 342 14.17 -2.74 -9.96
C THR A 342 14.90 -1.91 -11.03
N LEU A 343 16.24 -1.84 -10.98
CA LEU A 343 17.06 -1.12 -11.96
C LEU A 343 17.09 -1.80 -13.34
N SER A 344 16.97 -3.14 -13.38
CA SER A 344 16.84 -3.91 -14.63
C SER A 344 15.49 -3.67 -15.29
N GLU A 345 14.40 -3.69 -14.52
CA GLU A 345 13.05 -3.36 -14.98
C GLU A 345 13.00 -1.96 -15.61
N TRP A 346 13.61 -0.95 -14.98
CA TRP A 346 13.66 0.42 -15.53
C TRP A 346 14.48 0.55 -16.83
N ARG A 347 15.37 -0.39 -17.14
CA ARG A 347 16.07 -0.47 -18.44
C ARG A 347 15.17 -1.02 -19.54
N VAL A 348 14.25 -1.93 -19.21
CA VAL A 348 13.29 -2.53 -20.15
C VAL A 348 12.02 -1.68 -20.32
N GLN A 349 11.52 -1.10 -19.22
CA GLN A 349 10.31 -0.28 -19.17
C GLN A 349 10.58 1.02 -18.38
N PRO A 350 11.02 2.10 -19.06
CA PRO A 350 11.33 3.37 -18.40
C PRO A 350 10.09 4.03 -17.77
N LEU A 351 10.09 4.20 -16.44
CA LEU A 351 9.05 4.94 -15.70
C LEU A 351 9.01 6.45 -16.01
N THR A 352 10.11 6.98 -16.56
CA THR A 352 10.33 8.39 -16.90
C THR A 352 11.20 8.48 -18.16
N SER A 353 11.60 9.69 -18.55
CA SER A 353 12.53 9.88 -19.68
C SER A 353 13.79 9.02 -19.52
N ALA A 354 14.12 8.24 -20.55
CA ALA A 354 15.31 7.38 -20.55
C ALA A 354 16.61 8.17 -20.32
N ALA A 355 16.64 9.46 -20.69
CA ALA A 355 17.77 10.35 -20.41
C ALA A 355 17.98 10.61 -18.90
N ASP A 356 16.91 10.74 -18.13
CA ASP A 356 16.97 11.00 -16.69
C ASP A 356 17.39 9.75 -15.92
N ILE A 357 16.84 8.59 -16.29
CA ILE A 357 17.25 7.28 -15.74
C ILE A 357 18.72 7.01 -16.09
N ALA A 358 19.15 7.24 -17.34
CA ALA A 358 20.56 7.11 -17.72
C ALA A 358 21.49 8.10 -16.99
N SER A 359 21.00 9.30 -16.66
CA SER A 359 21.75 10.27 -15.85
C SER A 359 21.93 9.80 -14.41
N GLN A 360 20.88 9.28 -13.78
CA GLN A 360 20.95 8.73 -12.42
C GLN A 360 21.79 7.44 -12.35
N LEU A 361 21.62 6.52 -13.30
CA LEU A 361 22.39 5.27 -13.36
C LEU A 361 23.91 5.52 -13.43
N LYS A 362 24.38 6.55 -14.15
CA LYS A 362 25.81 6.91 -14.22
C LYS A 362 26.46 7.11 -12.85
N ARG A 363 25.70 7.48 -11.82
CA ARG A 363 26.18 7.63 -10.43
C ARG A 363 26.65 6.30 -9.81
N LEU A 364 26.19 5.18 -10.35
CA LEU A 364 26.52 3.82 -9.88
C LEU A 364 27.73 3.20 -10.59
N LYS A 365 28.19 3.75 -11.73
CA LYS A 365 29.11 3.06 -12.66
C LYS A 365 30.29 2.38 -11.97
N ASP A 366 30.97 3.13 -11.12
CA ASP A 366 32.23 2.76 -10.45
C ASP A 366 32.05 2.30 -9.00
N LYS A 367 30.81 2.06 -8.55
CA LYS A 367 30.48 1.73 -7.16
C LYS A 367 30.43 0.21 -6.94
N ALA A 368 30.72 -0.21 -5.71
CA ALA A 368 30.63 -1.61 -5.31
C ALA A 368 29.17 -1.97 -4.97
N ILE A 369 28.39 -2.36 -5.98
CA ILE A 369 26.94 -2.59 -5.86
C ILE A 369 26.50 -4.02 -6.15
N PHE A 370 27.35 -4.84 -6.74
CA PHE A 370 26.98 -6.19 -7.16
C PHE A 370 27.32 -7.19 -6.05
N PRO A 371 26.38 -8.07 -5.62
CA PRO A 371 26.66 -9.12 -4.65
C PRO A 371 27.51 -10.20 -5.29
N VAL A 372 28.70 -10.46 -4.74
CA VAL A 372 29.70 -11.36 -5.31
C VAL A 372 30.15 -12.37 -4.27
N LYS A 373 30.07 -13.65 -4.64
CA LYS A 373 30.56 -14.78 -3.84
C LYS A 373 32.08 -14.87 -3.94
N ALA A 374 32.74 -14.79 -2.79
CA ALA A 374 34.19 -14.90 -2.67
C ALA A 374 34.67 -16.37 -2.80
N THR A 375 35.88 -16.55 -3.31
CA THR A 375 36.49 -17.85 -3.66
C THR A 375 37.00 -18.64 -2.45
N ASP A 376 37.44 -17.93 -1.41
CA ASP A 376 38.15 -18.48 -0.25
C ASP A 376 37.20 -18.93 0.87
N SER A 377 36.10 -18.21 1.01
CA SER A 377 35.19 -18.24 2.16
C SER A 377 33.74 -18.55 1.79
N GLY A 378 33.40 -18.47 0.49
CA GLY A 378 32.03 -18.61 0.00
C GLY A 378 31.06 -17.50 0.45
N LEU A 379 31.55 -16.48 1.17
CA LEU A 379 30.78 -15.33 1.64
C LEU A 379 30.41 -14.41 0.48
N VAL A 380 29.26 -13.75 0.57
CA VAL A 380 28.84 -12.71 -0.37
C VAL A 380 29.43 -11.36 0.10
N THR A 381 29.98 -10.59 -0.83
CA THR A 381 30.56 -9.26 -0.62
C THR A 381 30.09 -8.32 -1.73
N LEU A 382 29.92 -7.02 -1.48
CA LEU A 382 29.60 -6.07 -2.55
C LEU A 382 30.87 -5.65 -3.30
N ARG A 383 30.87 -5.75 -4.64
CA ARG A 383 32.02 -5.40 -5.49
C ARG A 383 31.63 -4.60 -6.74
N ARG A 384 32.64 -3.96 -7.35
CA ARG A 384 32.57 -3.26 -8.65
C ARG A 384 32.47 -4.27 -9.80
N VAL A 385 31.92 -3.84 -10.94
CA VAL A 385 31.68 -4.66 -12.14
C VAL A 385 32.92 -5.40 -12.67
N ASP A 386 34.10 -4.83 -12.50
CA ASP A 386 35.39 -5.36 -12.95
C ASP A 386 36.01 -6.40 -11.99
N GLY A 387 35.47 -6.51 -10.77
CA GLY A 387 35.98 -7.34 -9.67
C GLY A 387 35.37 -8.74 -9.56
N PHE A 388 34.58 -9.19 -10.54
CA PHE A 388 33.94 -10.52 -10.56
C PHE A 388 33.69 -11.04 -11.98
N TYR A 389 33.22 -12.29 -12.05
CA TYR A 389 32.84 -13.01 -13.25
C TYR A 389 31.36 -13.42 -13.23
N VAL A 390 30.75 -13.56 -14.40
CA VAL A 390 29.37 -14.03 -14.60
C VAL A 390 29.37 -15.36 -15.34
N HIS A 391 28.58 -16.32 -14.85
CA HIS A 391 28.40 -17.63 -15.46
C HIS A 391 26.94 -17.79 -15.89
N ARG A 392 26.68 -17.99 -17.19
CA ARG A 392 25.33 -18.13 -17.76
C ARG A 392 24.77 -19.56 -17.78
N GLY A 393 25.52 -20.57 -17.31
CA GLY A 393 25.10 -21.98 -17.37
C GLY A 393 25.25 -22.65 -18.74
N GLN A 394 25.74 -21.94 -19.76
CA GLN A 394 25.80 -22.43 -21.15
C GLN A 394 27.02 -23.32 -21.45
N LEU A 395 28.06 -23.25 -20.62
CA LEU A 395 29.36 -23.86 -20.87
C LEU A 395 29.81 -24.68 -19.64
N LYS A 396 29.95 -26.00 -19.78
CA LYS A 396 30.35 -26.90 -18.68
C LYS A 396 31.81 -26.73 -18.28
N GLU A 397 32.64 -26.35 -19.24
CA GLU A 397 34.05 -26.08 -19.07
C GLU A 397 34.28 -24.96 -18.02
N ALA A 398 33.36 -23.98 -17.93
CA ALA A 398 33.39 -22.95 -16.89
C ALA A 398 33.24 -23.50 -15.45
N GLU A 399 32.54 -24.63 -15.24
CA GLU A 399 32.35 -25.25 -13.91
C GLU A 399 33.71 -25.53 -13.22
N MET A 400 34.74 -25.87 -14.01
CA MET A 400 36.07 -26.23 -13.52
C MET A 400 36.88 -25.06 -12.95
N VAL A 401 36.46 -23.82 -13.25
CA VAL A 401 37.11 -22.58 -12.79
C VAL A 401 36.23 -21.75 -11.85
N MET A 402 34.92 -22.03 -11.76
CA MET A 402 33.97 -21.34 -10.88
C MET A 402 34.40 -21.31 -9.41
N GLY A 403 35.03 -22.37 -8.89
CA GLY A 403 35.56 -22.40 -7.51
C GLY A 403 36.85 -21.61 -7.29
N ARG A 404 37.40 -20.96 -8.33
CA ARG A 404 38.71 -20.26 -8.30
C ARG A 404 38.63 -18.77 -8.66
N VAL A 405 37.47 -18.28 -9.11
CA VAL A 405 37.24 -16.87 -9.46
C VAL A 405 36.05 -16.29 -8.68
N PRO A 406 36.05 -15.00 -8.32
CA PRO A 406 34.90 -14.37 -7.66
C PRO A 406 33.71 -14.31 -8.64
N LEU A 407 32.56 -14.83 -8.22
CA LEU A 407 31.36 -14.96 -9.07
C LEU A 407 30.23 -14.03 -8.61
N LEU A 408 29.47 -13.46 -9.54
CA LEU A 408 28.20 -12.80 -9.21
C LEU A 408 27.28 -13.79 -8.47
N ALA A 409 26.78 -13.40 -7.30
CA ALA A 409 25.98 -14.25 -6.44
C ALA A 409 24.56 -14.37 -6.98
N THR A 410 24.18 -15.56 -7.44
CA THR A 410 22.82 -15.89 -7.88
C THR A 410 22.01 -16.51 -6.74
N THR A 411 20.73 -16.16 -6.65
CA THR A 411 19.77 -16.78 -5.72
C THR A 411 18.55 -17.28 -6.50
N LEU A 412 17.54 -17.84 -5.80
CA LEU A 412 16.23 -18.12 -6.40
C LEU A 412 15.50 -16.84 -6.86
N LYS A 413 15.93 -15.66 -6.38
CA LYS A 413 15.36 -14.35 -6.65
C LYS A 413 16.17 -13.56 -7.68
N LEU A 414 17.49 -13.48 -7.49
CA LEU A 414 18.41 -12.83 -8.43
C LEU A 414 19.01 -13.89 -9.38
N ARG A 415 18.35 -14.11 -10.52
CA ARG A 415 18.87 -14.98 -11.60
C ARG A 415 19.52 -14.12 -12.68
N ILE A 416 20.55 -14.64 -13.34
CA ILE A 416 21.29 -13.91 -14.40
C ILE A 416 20.38 -13.33 -15.50
N PRO A 417 19.37 -14.04 -16.03
CA PRO A 417 18.49 -13.50 -17.08
C PRO A 417 17.72 -12.24 -16.66
N ASP A 418 17.31 -12.13 -15.39
CA ASP A 418 16.47 -11.04 -14.90
C ASP A 418 17.25 -9.71 -14.79
N ILE A 419 18.56 -9.80 -14.58
CA ILE A 419 19.51 -8.67 -14.55
C ILE A 419 20.32 -8.53 -15.84
N GLN A 420 20.15 -9.41 -16.83
CA GLN A 420 20.88 -9.36 -18.09
C GLN A 420 20.68 -8.00 -18.84
N PRO A 421 19.47 -7.38 -18.88
CA PRO A 421 19.28 -6.04 -19.44
C PRO A 421 20.05 -4.92 -18.71
N LEU A 422 20.38 -5.12 -17.43
CA LEU A 422 21.18 -4.20 -16.63
C LEU A 422 22.68 -4.36 -16.94
N LEU A 423 23.14 -5.60 -17.09
CA LEU A 423 24.54 -5.95 -17.41
C LEU A 423 24.94 -5.57 -18.84
N ASP A 424 24.06 -5.81 -19.82
CA ASP A 424 24.29 -5.47 -21.24
C ASP A 424 24.17 -3.97 -21.54
N GLY A 425 23.72 -3.17 -20.57
CA GLY A 425 23.62 -1.72 -20.72
C GLY A 425 24.99 -1.05 -20.92
N ASP A 426 25.01 0.01 -21.74
CA ASP A 426 26.16 0.81 -22.21
C ASP A 426 27.15 1.30 -21.13
N MET A 427 26.76 1.22 -19.86
CA MET A 427 27.56 1.62 -18.71
C MET A 427 28.50 0.51 -18.22
N TRP A 428 28.15 -0.76 -18.44
CA TRP A 428 28.78 -1.93 -17.85
C TRP A 428 29.13 -3.04 -18.84
N SER A 429 28.49 -3.11 -20.01
CA SER A 429 28.70 -4.18 -21.01
C SER A 429 30.15 -4.37 -21.47
N THR A 430 30.97 -3.31 -21.46
CA THR A 430 32.41 -3.37 -21.77
C THR A 430 33.30 -3.85 -20.62
N SER A 431 32.73 -4.08 -19.43
CA SER A 431 33.45 -4.37 -18.18
C SER A 431 33.00 -5.67 -17.49
N VAL A 432 31.82 -6.19 -17.80
CA VAL A 432 31.35 -7.50 -17.31
C VAL A 432 32.18 -8.62 -17.93
N LYS A 433 32.73 -9.51 -17.08
CA LYS A 433 33.52 -10.66 -17.50
C LYS A 433 32.68 -11.94 -17.49
N TYR A 434 32.24 -12.41 -18.65
CA TYR A 434 31.56 -13.72 -18.75
C TYR A 434 32.59 -14.86 -18.73
N LEU A 435 32.25 -16.02 -18.14
CA LEU A 435 33.09 -17.25 -18.19
C LEU A 435 32.89 -18.01 -19.51
N GLU A 436 33.07 -17.28 -20.61
CA GLU A 436 32.86 -17.68 -21.99
C GLU A 436 34.07 -17.21 -22.83
N PRO A 437 34.41 -17.85 -23.95
CA PRO A 437 35.44 -17.33 -24.86
C PRO A 437 35.11 -15.90 -25.33
N PRO A 438 36.08 -14.97 -25.43
CA PRO A 438 37.53 -15.16 -25.31
C PRO A 438 38.10 -14.95 -23.89
N VAL A 439 37.25 -14.79 -22.86
CA VAL A 439 37.71 -14.60 -21.47
C VAL A 439 38.19 -15.92 -20.86
N LEU A 440 37.51 -17.01 -21.22
CA LEU A 440 37.94 -18.38 -20.98
C LEU A 440 38.65 -18.91 -22.24
N ASP A 441 39.91 -19.31 -22.09
CA ASP A 441 40.69 -19.99 -23.13
C ASP A 441 40.54 -21.51 -22.96
N ILE A 442 40.23 -22.20 -24.05
CA ILE A 442 39.80 -23.61 -24.06
C ILE A 442 40.56 -24.31 -25.18
N GLN A 443 41.44 -25.24 -24.83
CA GLN A 443 42.32 -25.91 -25.77
C GLN A 443 42.21 -27.43 -25.60
N TYR A 444 42.20 -28.15 -26.72
CA TYR A 444 42.12 -29.61 -26.75
C TYR A 444 43.43 -30.19 -27.28
N GLY A 445 44.09 -31.00 -26.45
CA GLY A 445 45.27 -31.78 -26.81
C GLY A 445 44.91 -33.25 -27.03
N PHE A 446 45.52 -33.89 -28.02
CA PHE A 446 45.27 -35.30 -28.33
C PHE A 446 46.56 -36.10 -28.22
N ARG A 447 46.48 -37.33 -27.67
CA ARG A 447 47.61 -38.25 -27.50
C ARG A 447 47.34 -39.56 -28.23
N GLY A 448 48.37 -40.09 -28.89
CA GLY A 448 48.25 -41.23 -29.81
C GLY A 448 47.93 -40.78 -31.23
N GLU A 449 48.00 -41.71 -32.18
CA GLU A 449 47.50 -41.48 -33.54
C GLU A 449 45.96 -41.63 -33.57
N PHE A 450 45.32 -41.02 -34.57
CA PHE A 450 43.87 -41.12 -34.77
C PHE A 450 43.55 -42.43 -35.50
N GLU A 451 43.00 -43.42 -34.80
CA GLU A 451 42.58 -44.71 -35.36
C GLU A 451 41.11 -44.66 -35.81
N PRO A 452 40.78 -44.65 -37.12
CA PRO A 452 39.39 -44.51 -37.58
C PRO A 452 38.52 -45.72 -37.21
N CYS A 453 37.36 -45.48 -36.60
CA CYS A 453 36.45 -46.53 -36.15
C CYS A 453 35.18 -46.62 -37.02
N THR A 454 35.29 -47.32 -38.15
CA THR A 454 34.22 -47.43 -39.16
C THR A 454 32.91 -48.00 -38.59
N SER A 455 32.97 -49.00 -37.69
CA SER A 455 31.79 -49.64 -37.12
C SER A 455 30.99 -48.74 -36.16
N LEU A 456 31.66 -47.86 -35.40
CA LEU A 456 30.98 -46.82 -34.63
C LEU A 456 30.38 -45.76 -35.56
N ARG A 457 31.10 -45.38 -36.62
CA ARG A 457 30.65 -44.41 -37.62
C ARG A 457 29.34 -44.88 -38.28
N GLU A 458 29.35 -46.04 -38.92
CA GLU A 458 28.20 -46.63 -39.62
C GLU A 458 26.95 -46.72 -38.73
N ARG A 459 27.12 -47.01 -37.43
CA ARG A 459 26.03 -47.09 -36.46
C ARG A 459 25.46 -45.72 -36.05
N PHE A 460 26.30 -44.69 -35.97
CA PHE A 460 25.88 -43.35 -35.56
C PHE A 460 25.48 -42.45 -36.73
N THR A 461 25.91 -42.76 -37.96
CA THR A 461 25.49 -42.11 -39.21
C THR A 461 24.40 -42.90 -39.96
N ASP A 462 23.59 -43.69 -39.25
CA ASP A 462 22.43 -44.38 -39.83
C ASP A 462 21.44 -43.35 -40.41
N PRO A 463 21.15 -43.36 -41.73
CA PRO A 463 20.36 -42.30 -42.35
C PRO A 463 18.94 -42.14 -41.79
N LEU A 464 18.35 -43.21 -41.27
CA LEU A 464 16.99 -43.17 -40.72
C LEU A 464 17.00 -42.57 -39.31
N ARG A 465 18.04 -42.83 -38.50
CA ARG A 465 18.27 -42.14 -37.22
C ARG A 465 18.57 -40.65 -37.42
N LEU A 466 19.38 -40.31 -38.42
CA LEU A 466 19.69 -38.91 -38.74
C LEU A 466 18.43 -38.14 -39.17
N GLU A 467 17.57 -38.71 -40.01
CA GLU A 467 16.30 -38.05 -40.37
C GLU A 467 15.31 -37.99 -39.19
N CYS A 468 15.32 -38.96 -38.26
CA CYS A 468 14.54 -38.86 -37.03
C CYS A 468 14.96 -37.67 -36.15
N ILE A 469 16.26 -37.42 -36.02
CA ILE A 469 16.80 -36.23 -35.33
C ILE A 469 16.38 -34.97 -36.08
N ARG A 470 16.65 -34.91 -37.39
CA ARG A 470 16.40 -33.76 -38.27
C ARG A 470 14.93 -33.35 -38.34
N SER A 471 14.02 -34.30 -38.59
CA SER A 471 12.56 -34.06 -38.55
C SER A 471 12.08 -33.53 -37.19
N THR A 472 12.69 -33.97 -36.08
CA THR A 472 12.38 -33.40 -34.75
C THR A 472 12.82 -31.93 -34.63
N ILE A 473 14.01 -31.59 -35.12
CA ILE A 473 14.51 -30.20 -35.11
C ILE A 473 13.60 -29.30 -35.94
N CYS A 474 13.24 -29.72 -37.15
CA CYS A 474 12.30 -29.00 -38.02
C CYS A 474 10.95 -28.76 -37.33
N TYR A 475 10.40 -29.76 -36.65
CA TYR A 475 9.16 -29.65 -35.87
C TYR A 475 9.26 -28.63 -34.73
N LYS A 476 10.35 -28.69 -33.93
CA LYS A 476 10.58 -27.78 -32.79
C LYS A 476 10.84 -26.33 -33.23
N LEU A 477 11.45 -26.10 -34.40
CA LEU A 477 11.73 -24.76 -34.94
C LEU A 477 10.53 -24.05 -35.60
N GLY A 478 9.51 -24.81 -36.01
CA GLY A 478 8.30 -24.27 -36.63
C GLY A 478 8.47 -23.84 -38.10
N ARG A 479 7.99 -22.64 -38.46
CA ARG A 479 7.84 -22.19 -39.87
C ARG A 479 9.16 -22.22 -40.66
N ARG A 480 9.06 -22.67 -41.93
CA ARG A 480 10.16 -22.88 -42.91
C ARG A 480 11.21 -21.76 -43.02
N SER A 481 10.91 -20.51 -42.66
CA SER A 481 11.86 -19.40 -42.72
C SER A 481 12.99 -19.50 -41.69
N ARG A 482 12.74 -20.06 -40.49
CA ARG A 482 13.79 -20.20 -39.46
C ARG A 482 14.81 -21.30 -39.75
N TRP A 483 14.50 -22.23 -40.64
CA TRP A 483 15.34 -23.41 -40.90
C TRP A 483 16.72 -23.04 -41.47
N ARG A 484 16.80 -22.01 -42.32
CA ARG A 484 18.06 -21.60 -42.97
C ARG A 484 19.08 -20.96 -42.02
N GLU A 485 18.63 -20.48 -40.86
CA GLU A 485 19.44 -19.74 -39.89
C GLU A 485 19.71 -20.53 -38.59
N SER A 486 19.11 -21.71 -38.42
CA SER A 486 19.34 -22.57 -37.25
C SER A 486 20.68 -23.29 -37.33
N ARG A 487 21.54 -23.05 -36.33
CA ARG A 487 22.80 -23.77 -36.15
C ARG A 487 22.55 -25.25 -35.84
N GLU A 488 21.49 -25.56 -35.12
CA GLU A 488 21.12 -26.92 -34.72
C GLU A 488 20.72 -27.77 -35.93
N LEU A 489 20.00 -27.18 -36.90
CA LEU A 489 19.66 -27.86 -38.15
C LEU A 489 20.90 -28.02 -39.04
N GLN A 490 21.75 -27.00 -39.15
CA GLN A 490 23.03 -27.09 -39.88
C GLN A 490 23.94 -28.17 -39.28
N PHE A 491 24.04 -28.26 -37.95
CA PHE A 491 24.76 -29.33 -37.24
C PHE A 491 24.16 -30.71 -37.53
N ALA A 492 22.83 -30.84 -37.55
CA ALA A 492 22.17 -32.10 -37.89
C ALA A 492 22.40 -32.53 -39.35
N ASP A 493 22.33 -31.59 -40.30
CA ASP A 493 22.67 -31.85 -41.70
C ASP A 493 24.16 -32.21 -41.87
N LYS A 494 25.06 -31.73 -40.98
CA LYS A 494 26.48 -32.16 -40.91
C LYS A 494 26.68 -33.56 -40.31
N LEU A 495 25.73 -34.17 -39.58
CA LEU A 495 25.94 -35.46 -38.91
C LEU A 495 26.33 -36.62 -39.86
N GLN A 496 25.93 -36.57 -41.13
CA GLN A 496 26.37 -37.53 -42.15
C GLN A 496 27.88 -37.45 -42.47
N THR A 497 28.52 -36.30 -42.25
CA THR A 497 29.96 -36.11 -42.44
C THR A 497 30.79 -36.75 -41.33
N LEU A 498 30.15 -37.10 -40.21
CA LEU A 498 30.81 -37.51 -38.97
C LEU A 498 31.86 -38.59 -39.21
N THR A 499 33.09 -38.26 -38.84
CA THR A 499 34.19 -39.22 -38.68
C THR A 499 34.35 -39.53 -37.21
N ILE A 500 34.69 -40.78 -36.90
CA ILE A 500 34.93 -41.24 -35.53
C ILE A 500 36.31 -41.88 -35.48
N GLY A 501 37.12 -41.46 -34.51
CA GLY A 501 38.44 -42.05 -34.28
C GLY A 501 38.74 -42.26 -32.81
N ILE A 502 39.51 -43.30 -32.54
CA ILE A 502 40.03 -43.65 -31.22
C ILE A 502 41.39 -42.97 -31.07
N VAL A 503 41.66 -42.39 -29.90
CA VAL A 503 42.96 -41.83 -29.51
C VAL A 503 43.33 -42.36 -28.12
N ASP A 504 44.61 -42.39 -27.76
CA ASP A 504 45.03 -42.92 -26.45
C ASP A 504 44.48 -42.09 -25.28
N ALA A 505 44.46 -40.75 -25.44
CA ALA A 505 43.80 -39.85 -24.49
C ALA A 505 43.42 -38.51 -25.16
N ILE A 506 42.37 -37.89 -24.62
CA ILE A 506 41.95 -36.52 -24.95
C ILE A 506 42.20 -35.66 -23.72
N MET A 507 42.97 -34.58 -23.86
CA MET A 507 43.26 -33.62 -22.80
C MET A 507 42.50 -32.32 -23.10
N LEU A 508 41.81 -31.81 -22.09
CA LEU A 508 41.17 -30.50 -22.09
C LEU A 508 41.96 -29.58 -21.16
N THR A 509 42.52 -28.52 -21.71
CA THR A 509 43.18 -27.45 -20.97
C THR A 509 42.27 -26.22 -20.97
N ILE A 510 41.87 -25.77 -19.79
CA ILE A 510 41.07 -24.56 -19.59
C ILE A 510 41.94 -23.55 -18.85
N SER A 511 42.03 -22.32 -19.37
CA SER A 511 42.74 -21.24 -18.68
C SER A 511 41.93 -19.95 -18.59
N LEU A 512 42.15 -19.20 -17.50
CA LEU A 512 41.90 -17.76 -17.44
C LEU A 512 43.26 -17.06 -17.40
N PRO A 513 43.78 -16.61 -18.56
CA PRO A 513 45.11 -15.99 -18.63
C PRO A 513 45.27 -14.77 -17.71
N ALA A 514 44.19 -14.00 -17.52
CA ALA A 514 44.17 -12.82 -16.65
C ALA A 514 44.44 -13.16 -15.17
N GLU A 515 43.87 -14.25 -14.67
CA GLU A 515 44.01 -14.71 -13.27
C GLU A 515 45.16 -15.72 -13.09
N LYS A 516 45.85 -16.09 -14.18
CA LYS A 516 46.88 -17.14 -14.26
C LYS A 516 46.38 -18.52 -13.78
N ILE A 517 45.07 -18.74 -13.86
CA ILE A 517 44.45 -20.04 -13.55
C ILE A 517 44.56 -20.92 -14.79
N SER A 518 45.08 -22.13 -14.61
CA SER A 518 44.95 -23.23 -15.57
C SER A 518 44.36 -24.46 -14.87
N HIS A 519 43.64 -25.27 -15.62
CA HIS A 519 43.22 -26.61 -15.23
C HIS A 519 43.27 -27.55 -16.44
N GLU A 520 44.02 -28.63 -16.29
CA GLU A 520 44.08 -29.73 -17.23
C GLU A 520 43.24 -30.90 -16.69
N THR A 521 42.43 -31.48 -17.56
CA THR A 521 41.66 -32.70 -17.28
C THR A 521 41.64 -33.61 -18.51
N TYR A 522 41.28 -34.87 -18.33
CA TYR A 522 41.13 -35.82 -19.43
C TYR A 522 39.65 -36.06 -19.73
N LEU A 523 39.30 -36.12 -21.02
CA LEU A 523 37.94 -36.31 -21.49
C LEU A 523 37.74 -37.71 -22.09
N PRO A 524 36.59 -38.37 -21.84
CA PRO A 524 36.23 -39.62 -22.50
C PRO A 524 35.91 -39.43 -23.99
N SER A 525 35.37 -38.26 -24.37
CA SER A 525 35.14 -37.89 -25.77
C SER A 525 35.23 -36.38 -26.00
N HIS A 526 35.50 -36.01 -27.25
CA HIS A 526 35.40 -34.63 -27.74
C HIS A 526 34.92 -34.63 -29.19
N LEU A 527 33.89 -33.82 -29.48
CA LEU A 527 33.41 -33.57 -30.83
C LEU A 527 33.94 -32.22 -31.33
N GLU A 528 34.72 -32.26 -32.40
CA GLU A 528 35.17 -31.07 -33.13
C GLU A 528 34.20 -30.79 -34.28
N GLU A 529 33.60 -29.60 -34.31
CA GLU A 529 32.83 -29.08 -35.44
C GLU A 529 33.72 -28.15 -36.27
N THR A 530 33.85 -28.45 -37.56
CA THR A 530 34.41 -27.55 -38.58
C THR A 530 33.32 -27.12 -39.56
N ASP A 531 33.65 -26.27 -40.53
CA ASP A 531 32.67 -25.82 -41.55
C ASP A 531 32.13 -27.00 -42.37
N ASP A 532 33.00 -27.91 -42.84
CA ASP A 532 32.66 -29.01 -43.75
C ASP A 532 32.52 -30.39 -43.09
N ALA A 533 33.03 -30.58 -41.86
CA ALA A 533 33.13 -31.91 -41.25
C ALA A 533 32.96 -31.92 -39.72
N LEU A 534 32.42 -33.03 -39.19
CA LEU A 534 32.43 -33.37 -37.77
C LEU A 534 33.47 -34.47 -37.47
N VAL A 535 34.25 -34.29 -36.39
CA VAL A 535 35.27 -35.25 -35.95
C VAL A 535 35.06 -35.60 -34.48
N LEU A 536 34.46 -36.77 -34.21
CA LEU A 536 34.37 -37.31 -32.86
C LEU A 536 35.64 -38.10 -32.52
N ARG A 537 36.36 -37.63 -31.50
CA ARG A 537 37.45 -38.40 -30.87
C ARG A 537 36.91 -39.04 -29.60
N ILE A 538 37.27 -40.31 -29.39
CA ILE A 538 36.94 -41.07 -28.18
C ILE A 538 38.26 -41.58 -27.58
N ALA A 539 38.45 -41.41 -26.27
CA ALA A 539 39.60 -41.96 -25.57
C ALA A 539 39.54 -43.49 -25.54
N ARG A 540 40.68 -44.16 -25.70
CA ARG A 540 40.77 -45.62 -25.83
C ARG A 540 40.17 -46.37 -24.63
N GLU A 541 40.23 -45.79 -23.44
CA GLU A 541 39.60 -46.32 -22.22
C GLU A 541 38.07 -46.19 -22.21
N SER A 542 37.50 -45.26 -22.97
CA SER A 542 36.05 -44.96 -23.05
C SER A 542 35.35 -45.60 -24.24
N ILE A 543 36.05 -46.45 -25.02
CA ILE A 543 35.49 -47.12 -26.20
C ILE A 543 34.28 -48.03 -25.86
N SER A 544 34.24 -48.59 -24.65
CA SER A 544 33.13 -49.39 -24.13
C SER A 544 31.88 -48.57 -23.78
N THR A 545 32.02 -47.25 -23.62
CA THR A 545 30.93 -46.30 -23.32
C THR A 545 30.62 -45.37 -24.50
N ALA A 546 31.15 -45.67 -25.70
CA ALA A 546 31.03 -44.83 -26.90
C ALA A 546 29.58 -44.43 -27.27
N ASP A 547 28.59 -45.29 -26.98
CA ASP A 547 27.16 -44.95 -27.11
C ASP A 547 26.75 -43.78 -26.21
N GLY A 548 27.09 -43.84 -24.92
CA GLY A 548 26.81 -42.77 -23.97
C GLY A 548 27.57 -41.48 -24.31
N GLU A 549 28.81 -41.60 -24.77
CA GLU A 549 29.65 -40.47 -25.17
C GLU A 549 29.10 -39.73 -26.40
N PHE A 550 28.79 -40.44 -27.48
CA PHE A 550 28.17 -39.79 -28.65
C PHE A 550 26.80 -39.18 -28.31
N THR A 551 26.01 -39.90 -27.51
CA THR A 551 24.73 -39.40 -26.99
C THR A 551 24.89 -38.10 -26.19
N LEU A 552 25.93 -38.01 -25.36
CA LEU A 552 26.24 -36.82 -24.58
C LEU A 552 26.66 -35.66 -25.49
N GLN A 553 27.55 -35.87 -26.45
CA GLN A 553 27.97 -34.83 -27.40
C GLN A 553 26.79 -34.33 -28.27
N LEU A 554 25.93 -35.24 -28.73
CA LEU A 554 24.71 -34.92 -29.49
C LEU A 554 23.75 -34.04 -28.69
N SER A 555 23.47 -34.41 -27.43
CA SER A 555 22.58 -33.64 -26.55
C SER A 555 23.12 -32.24 -26.21
N ARG A 556 24.45 -32.05 -26.13
CA ARG A 556 25.04 -30.71 -25.94
C ARG A 556 24.69 -29.78 -27.11
N HIS A 557 24.95 -30.23 -28.34
CA HIS A 557 24.79 -29.43 -29.56
C HIS A 557 23.32 -29.19 -29.96
N LEU A 558 22.39 -30.08 -29.57
CA LEU A 558 20.96 -29.97 -29.88
C LEU A 558 20.08 -29.54 -28.69
N SER A 559 20.69 -29.19 -27.56
CA SER A 559 19.99 -28.71 -26.36
C SER A 559 19.11 -27.48 -26.62
N GLY A 560 19.56 -26.55 -27.47
CA GLY A 560 18.83 -25.32 -27.82
C GLY A 560 17.46 -25.51 -28.48
N VAL A 561 17.21 -26.69 -29.07
CA VAL A 561 15.91 -27.09 -29.67
C VAL A 561 15.18 -28.15 -28.84
N GLY A 562 15.60 -28.37 -27.60
CA GLY A 562 14.95 -29.29 -26.65
C GLY A 562 15.21 -30.78 -26.91
N ILE A 563 16.31 -31.12 -27.60
CA ILE A 563 16.79 -32.51 -27.66
C ILE A 563 17.78 -32.70 -26.52
N ASP A 564 17.26 -33.12 -25.37
CA ASP A 564 18.04 -33.39 -24.16
C ASP A 564 18.78 -34.74 -24.22
N LEU A 565 19.46 -35.10 -23.12
CA LEU A 565 20.18 -36.36 -23.01
C LEU A 565 19.26 -37.59 -23.13
N CYS A 566 18.07 -37.56 -22.53
CA CYS A 566 17.09 -38.64 -22.61
C CYS A 566 16.61 -38.84 -24.05
N ARG A 567 16.38 -37.75 -24.77
CA ARG A 567 15.97 -37.75 -26.18
C ARG A 567 17.08 -38.23 -27.10
N ALA A 568 18.32 -37.83 -26.84
CA ALA A 568 19.49 -38.36 -27.53
C ALA A 568 19.68 -39.88 -27.27
N ILE A 569 19.45 -40.37 -26.04
CA ILE A 569 19.46 -41.82 -25.73
C ILE A 569 18.45 -42.56 -26.60
N ILE A 570 17.25 -42.01 -26.80
CA ILE A 570 16.24 -42.58 -27.71
C ILE A 570 16.79 -42.67 -29.14
N TYR A 571 17.34 -41.59 -29.68
CA TYR A 571 17.84 -41.59 -31.07
C TYR A 571 19.05 -42.49 -31.31
N VAL A 572 19.95 -42.65 -30.33
CA VAL A 572 21.18 -43.45 -30.51
C VAL A 572 20.95 -44.93 -30.14
N GLN A 573 20.32 -45.20 -28.98
CA GLN A 573 20.40 -46.50 -28.32
C GLN A 573 19.12 -47.34 -28.46
N GLN A 574 17.95 -46.73 -28.66
CA GLN A 574 16.70 -47.50 -28.79
C GLN A 574 16.56 -48.14 -30.19
N PRO A 575 15.83 -49.27 -30.31
CA PRO A 575 15.49 -49.85 -31.61
C PRO A 575 14.75 -48.83 -32.48
N LEU A 576 15.10 -48.75 -33.76
CA LEU A 576 14.58 -47.72 -34.67
C LEU A 576 13.03 -47.71 -34.75
N GLN A 577 12.38 -48.88 -34.65
CA GLN A 577 10.91 -48.97 -34.60
C GLN A 577 10.31 -48.29 -33.35
N THR A 578 11.00 -48.33 -32.21
CA THR A 578 10.60 -47.62 -30.99
C THR A 578 10.68 -46.11 -31.19
N VAL A 579 11.75 -45.63 -31.84
CA VAL A 579 11.94 -44.21 -32.21
C VAL A 579 10.81 -43.74 -33.15
N TYR A 580 10.48 -44.52 -34.19
CA TYR A 580 9.36 -44.26 -35.10
C TYR A 580 8.01 -44.16 -34.37
N ASN A 581 7.75 -45.05 -33.41
CA ASN A 581 6.49 -45.05 -32.66
C ASN A 581 6.35 -43.78 -31.81
N ILE A 582 7.39 -43.42 -31.04
CA ILE A 582 7.43 -42.23 -30.17
C ILE A 582 7.23 -40.95 -31.00
N LEU A 583 7.96 -40.81 -32.11
CA LEU A 583 7.85 -39.62 -32.97
C LEU A 583 6.45 -39.47 -33.57
N ARG A 584 5.81 -40.56 -33.99
CA ARG A 584 4.43 -40.56 -34.49
C ARG A 584 3.42 -40.23 -33.40
N GLU A 585 3.62 -40.72 -32.17
CA GLU A 585 2.75 -40.43 -31.02
C GLU A 585 2.84 -38.94 -30.59
N GLU A 586 3.97 -38.27 -30.84
CA GLU A 586 4.16 -36.83 -30.65
C GLU A 586 3.73 -35.96 -31.86
N GLY A 587 3.20 -36.56 -32.93
CA GLY A 587 2.78 -35.85 -34.14
C GLY A 587 3.93 -35.37 -35.04
N ILE A 588 5.13 -35.96 -34.91
CA ILE A 588 6.30 -35.63 -35.71
C ILE A 588 6.34 -36.56 -36.94
N ASP A 589 5.75 -36.12 -38.04
CA ASP A 589 5.87 -36.78 -39.33
C ASP A 589 7.33 -36.76 -39.80
N ILE A 590 7.91 -37.95 -39.98
CA ILE A 590 9.29 -38.12 -40.43
C ILE A 590 9.32 -38.04 -41.95
N ILE A 591 10.00 -37.02 -42.46
CA ILE A 591 10.01 -36.67 -43.88
C ILE A 591 10.86 -37.69 -44.64
N ARG A 592 10.22 -38.75 -45.16
CA ARG A 592 10.85 -39.62 -46.16
C ARG A 592 11.16 -38.80 -47.40
N ALA A 593 12.40 -38.88 -47.89
CA ALA A 593 12.87 -38.21 -49.10
C ALA A 593 12.18 -38.66 -50.41
N ASP A 594 11.26 -39.64 -50.32
CA ASP A 594 10.50 -40.20 -51.44
C ASP A 594 9.10 -39.58 -51.62
N TYR A 595 8.68 -38.64 -50.77
CA TYR A 595 7.40 -37.94 -50.95
C TYR A 595 7.53 -36.74 -51.89
N LEU A 596 6.80 -36.81 -52.99
CA LEU A 596 6.73 -35.84 -54.07
C LEU A 596 6.18 -34.48 -53.59
N ASP A 597 6.91 -33.40 -53.86
CA ASP A 597 6.29 -32.07 -54.07
C ASP A 597 5.72 -32.02 -55.51
N ASP A 598 4.57 -31.38 -55.68
CA ASP A 598 3.74 -31.42 -56.92
C ASP A 598 4.35 -30.65 -58.12
N ASP A 599 5.53 -30.04 -57.94
CA ASP A 599 6.27 -29.23 -58.93
C ASP A 599 7.49 -29.96 -59.56
N GLY A 600 7.68 -31.27 -59.31
CA GLY A 600 8.47 -32.13 -60.20
C GLY A 600 9.98 -31.87 -60.31
N HIS A 601 10.65 -31.48 -59.21
CA HIS A 601 12.10 -31.31 -59.17
C HIS A 601 12.79 -32.26 -58.17
N THR A 602 13.36 -33.35 -58.69
CA THR A 602 14.08 -34.36 -57.91
C THR A 602 15.43 -33.84 -57.42
N PHE A 603 15.71 -33.94 -56.12
CA PHE A 603 17.03 -33.68 -55.55
C PHE A 603 17.59 -34.97 -54.94
N HIS A 604 18.54 -35.62 -55.62
CA HIS A 604 19.14 -36.86 -55.14
C HIS A 604 20.33 -36.59 -54.22
N TRP A 605 20.27 -37.10 -52.99
CA TRP A 605 21.42 -37.17 -52.09
C TRP A 605 22.38 -38.28 -52.53
N GLY A 606 23.49 -37.92 -53.19
CA GLY A 606 24.62 -38.83 -53.38
C GLY A 606 25.29 -38.84 -54.75
N GLU A 607 25.79 -37.70 -55.24
CA GLU A 607 26.83 -37.72 -56.29
C GLU A 607 27.87 -36.62 -56.09
N ASN A 608 29.12 -37.01 -55.82
CA ASN A 608 30.26 -36.09 -55.78
C ASN A 608 30.72 -35.79 -57.21
N GLN A 609 30.88 -34.52 -57.58
CA GLN A 609 31.58 -34.14 -58.80
C GLN A 609 32.82 -33.29 -58.50
N HIS A 610 33.93 -33.64 -59.17
CA HIS A 610 35.26 -33.12 -58.87
C HIS A 610 35.44 -31.66 -59.30
N MET A 611 36.16 -30.90 -58.46
CA MET A 611 36.69 -29.59 -58.80
C MET A 611 37.81 -29.69 -59.87
N GLN A 612 37.65 -29.00 -61.01
CA GLN A 612 38.76 -28.66 -61.92
C GLN A 612 38.68 -27.21 -62.41
N LEU A 613 39.64 -26.41 -61.90
CA LEU A 613 40.37 -25.33 -62.59
C LEU A 613 39.61 -24.30 -63.48
N GLN A 614 39.39 -23.11 -62.91
CA GLN A 614 39.83 -21.75 -63.37
C GLN A 614 40.01 -21.45 -64.90
N PRO A 615 39.76 -20.19 -65.39
CA PRO A 615 40.17 -18.93 -64.70
C PRO A 615 39.38 -17.60 -64.92
N VAL A 616 39.58 -16.64 -63.99
CA VAL A 616 39.86 -15.18 -64.22
C VAL A 616 38.82 -14.21 -64.86
N LEU A 617 38.44 -13.16 -64.08
CA LEU A 617 37.94 -11.80 -64.44
C LEU A 617 36.61 -11.70 -65.26
N SER A 618 35.75 -10.66 -65.18
CA SER A 618 35.96 -9.22 -64.91
C SER A 618 34.67 -8.44 -64.52
N GLU A 619 34.87 -7.32 -63.80
CA GLU A 619 34.14 -6.02 -63.75
C GLU A 619 32.69 -5.78 -64.26
N SER A 620 31.87 -5.20 -63.36
CA SER A 620 31.01 -3.99 -63.56
C SER A 620 29.63 -4.07 -64.29
N GLY A 621 28.82 -3.01 -64.08
CA GLY A 621 27.53 -2.73 -64.76
C GLY A 621 26.29 -3.27 -64.00
N SER A 622 25.38 -2.53 -63.34
CA SER A 622 24.78 -1.18 -63.44
C SER A 622 23.34 -1.16 -64.02
N VAL A 623 22.35 -0.92 -63.12
CA VAL A 623 21.31 0.13 -63.27
C VAL A 623 20.22 0.00 -64.37
N LYS A 624 18.98 -0.26 -63.90
CA LYS A 624 17.65 0.27 -64.33
C LYS A 624 16.89 -0.19 -65.60
N GLU A 625 15.55 -0.23 -65.44
CA GLU A 625 14.48 0.19 -66.42
C GLU A 625 14.26 -0.70 -67.66
N ARG A 626 13.16 -0.70 -68.47
CA ARG A 626 11.90 0.08 -68.71
C ARG A 626 10.95 -0.81 -69.59
N LEU A 627 9.64 -0.61 -69.88
CA LEU A 627 8.49 0.13 -69.30
C LEU A 627 7.18 -0.33 -70.03
N ALA A 628 6.03 -0.44 -69.33
CA ALA A 628 4.68 -0.28 -69.91
C ALA A 628 3.68 0.04 -68.75
N ALA A 629 2.87 1.12 -68.68
CA ALA A 629 2.24 2.04 -69.65
C ALA A 629 1.13 1.38 -70.49
N ARG A 630 -0.04 1.98 -70.79
CA ARG A 630 -0.72 3.29 -70.53
C ARG A 630 -2.24 3.05 -70.86
N ASP A 631 -3.28 3.89 -70.70
CA ASP A 631 -3.63 5.30 -70.40
C ASP A 631 -5.12 5.31 -69.91
N ASP A 632 -5.83 6.37 -69.50
CA ASP A 632 -5.61 7.66 -68.78
C ASP A 632 -7.02 8.34 -68.61
N HIS A 633 -7.17 9.31 -67.71
CA HIS A 633 -8.34 10.20 -67.49
C HIS A 633 -9.65 9.54 -66.95
N GLY A 634 -10.56 10.25 -66.26
CA GLY A 634 -10.45 11.58 -65.66
C GLY A 634 -11.79 12.24 -65.26
N VAL A 635 -11.98 12.48 -63.96
CA VAL A 635 -12.85 13.51 -63.30
C VAL A 635 -14.36 13.59 -63.66
N THR A 636 -15.26 13.40 -62.68
CA THR A 636 -16.34 14.34 -62.25
C THR A 636 -17.30 13.69 -61.22
N SER A 637 -18.29 14.45 -60.73
CA SER A 637 -19.01 14.22 -59.46
C SER A 637 -20.51 13.85 -59.58
N GLY A 638 -20.93 12.82 -58.84
CA GLY A 638 -22.10 12.88 -57.93
C GLY A 638 -23.51 12.45 -58.41
N THR A 639 -24.35 12.13 -57.41
CA THR A 639 -25.84 11.94 -57.41
C THR A 639 -26.44 10.61 -57.93
N GLY A 640 -27.56 10.18 -57.30
CA GLY A 640 -28.39 9.00 -57.65
C GLY A 640 -27.87 7.65 -57.07
N SER A 641 -28.49 6.91 -56.15
CA SER A 641 -29.86 6.81 -55.56
C SER A 641 -30.87 5.87 -56.26
N ALA A 642 -31.78 5.30 -55.45
CA ALA A 642 -32.90 4.36 -55.74
C ALA A 642 -32.52 2.90 -56.08
N SER A 643 -33.32 1.85 -55.75
CA SER A 643 -34.44 1.58 -54.80
C SER A 643 -34.56 0.03 -54.68
N SER A 644 -35.52 -0.69 -54.05
CA SER A 644 -36.85 -0.51 -53.42
C SER A 644 -37.10 -1.78 -52.53
N THR A 645 -38.06 -1.96 -51.60
CA THR A 645 -39.24 -1.24 -51.03
C THR A 645 -39.24 -1.61 -49.51
N THR A 646 -40.24 -1.64 -48.60
CA THR A 646 -41.71 -1.42 -48.43
C THR A 646 -41.88 -1.05 -46.92
N ILE A 647 -42.65 -0.08 -46.41
CA ILE A 647 -44.04 0.37 -46.65
C ILE A 647 -45.04 -0.66 -46.09
N ALA A 648 -45.93 -0.38 -45.11
CA ALA A 648 -46.40 0.87 -44.46
C ALA A 648 -46.55 0.69 -42.90
N HIS A 649 -47.37 1.37 -42.07
CA HIS A 649 -48.46 2.38 -42.23
C HIS A 649 -48.65 3.28 -40.96
N THR A 650 -49.45 4.35 -41.12
CA THR A 650 -49.99 5.41 -40.22
C THR A 650 -50.29 5.17 -38.71
N ALA A 651 -49.77 6.05 -37.82
CA ALA A 651 -50.40 7.26 -37.18
C ALA A 651 -51.83 7.19 -36.52
N PRO A 652 -52.27 8.19 -35.67
CA PRO A 652 -51.59 8.93 -34.57
C PRO A 652 -52.50 9.31 -33.33
N GLN A 653 -51.96 10.11 -32.38
CA GLN A 653 -52.60 11.06 -31.43
C GLN A 653 -53.25 10.63 -30.08
N SER A 654 -53.16 11.60 -29.14
CA SER A 654 -53.78 11.72 -27.80
C SER A 654 -53.30 10.75 -26.69
N GLY A 655 -53.33 11.11 -25.39
CA GLY A 655 -53.50 12.45 -24.81
C GLY A 655 -54.48 12.55 -23.63
N GLN A 656 -54.08 12.13 -22.41
CA GLN A 656 -54.82 12.46 -21.20
C GLN A 656 -53.91 12.55 -19.95
N GLN A 657 -54.19 13.53 -19.10
CA GLN A 657 -53.61 13.62 -17.75
C GLN A 657 -54.46 12.79 -16.77
N SER A 658 -53.82 12.16 -15.78
CA SER A 658 -54.49 11.72 -14.55
C SER A 658 -53.64 12.15 -13.36
N LEU A 659 -54.27 12.81 -12.39
CA LEU A 659 -53.65 13.23 -11.13
C LEU A 659 -53.97 12.17 -10.07
N GLN A 660 -52.95 11.49 -9.56
CA GLN A 660 -53.04 10.84 -8.25
C GLN A 660 -51.93 11.33 -7.32
N THR A 661 -52.40 12.16 -6.39
CA THR A 661 -51.93 12.45 -5.03
C THR A 661 -50.59 11.86 -4.60
N SER A 662 -49.64 12.72 -4.26
CA SER A 662 -48.42 12.35 -3.54
C SER A 662 -48.75 11.85 -2.13
N VAL A 663 -48.50 10.57 -1.85
CA VAL A 663 -48.26 10.09 -0.49
C VAL A 663 -46.82 10.43 -0.13
N ILE A 664 -46.60 11.08 1.02
CA ILE A 664 -45.26 11.27 1.57
C ILE A 664 -44.90 10.00 2.33
N GLU A 665 -44.23 9.07 1.66
CA GLU A 665 -43.63 7.92 2.34
C GLU A 665 -42.40 8.40 3.15
N THR A 666 -42.46 8.17 4.46
CA THR A 666 -41.33 8.36 5.36
C THR A 666 -40.20 7.41 4.97
N ARG A 667 -38.99 7.94 4.74
CA ARG A 667 -37.77 7.13 4.54
C ARG A 667 -37.55 6.21 5.75
N SER A 668 -37.89 4.94 5.61
CA SER A 668 -37.30 3.90 6.46
C SER A 668 -35.87 3.68 6.03
N HIS A 669 -34.95 3.60 6.99
CA HIS A 669 -33.71 2.87 6.75
C HIS A 669 -34.08 1.39 6.59
N ARG A 670 -33.51 0.72 5.57
CA ARG A 670 -33.59 -0.74 5.45
C ARG A 670 -32.58 -1.38 6.42
N SER A 671 -32.88 -2.58 6.89
CA SER A 671 -31.95 -3.37 7.68
C SER A 671 -30.75 -3.83 6.84
N LEU A 672 -29.66 -4.24 7.50
CA LEU A 672 -28.59 -4.98 6.84
C LEU A 672 -29.10 -6.34 6.33
N ALA A 673 -30.00 -6.98 7.08
CA ALA A 673 -30.64 -8.25 6.68
C ALA A 673 -31.40 -8.10 5.35
N ASP A 674 -32.31 -7.12 5.23
CA ASP A 674 -33.07 -6.85 4.00
C ASP A 674 -32.16 -6.68 2.76
N GLN A 675 -30.96 -6.12 2.96
CA GLN A 675 -29.98 -5.88 1.88
C GLN A 675 -29.18 -7.13 1.53
N VAL A 676 -28.96 -8.05 2.48
CA VAL A 676 -28.37 -9.37 2.21
C VAL A 676 -29.38 -10.26 1.49
N ASP A 677 -30.63 -10.31 1.93
CA ASP A 677 -31.71 -11.08 1.30
C ASP A 677 -31.90 -10.68 -0.18
N ASP A 678 -32.08 -9.39 -0.48
CA ASP A 678 -32.22 -8.86 -1.85
C ASP A 678 -31.01 -9.27 -2.72
N ALA A 679 -29.78 -9.15 -2.20
CA ALA A 679 -28.56 -9.41 -2.94
C ALA A 679 -28.26 -10.91 -3.15
N VAL A 680 -28.57 -11.79 -2.17
CA VAL A 680 -28.48 -13.25 -2.34
C VAL A 680 -29.47 -13.69 -3.43
N HIS A 681 -30.69 -13.16 -3.44
CA HIS A 681 -31.70 -13.51 -4.42
C HIS A 681 -31.31 -13.14 -5.86
N ASP A 682 -30.75 -11.94 -6.07
CA ASP A 682 -30.26 -11.51 -7.39
C ASP A 682 -28.99 -12.28 -7.84
N LEU A 683 -28.17 -12.76 -6.90
CA LEU A 683 -27.03 -13.65 -7.19
C LEU A 683 -27.50 -15.06 -7.64
N GLU A 684 -28.47 -15.65 -6.93
CA GLU A 684 -29.03 -16.97 -7.25
C GLU A 684 -29.67 -17.04 -8.64
N LYS A 685 -30.34 -15.98 -9.05
CA LYS A 685 -30.92 -15.79 -10.39
C LYS A 685 -29.88 -15.91 -11.50
N ASN A 686 -28.68 -15.37 -11.29
CA ASN A 686 -27.57 -15.39 -12.26
C ASN A 686 -26.79 -16.72 -12.28
N PHE A 687 -26.82 -17.53 -11.22
CA PHE A 687 -26.13 -18.83 -11.20
C PHE A 687 -26.65 -19.85 -12.22
N SER A 688 -27.83 -19.62 -12.79
CA SER A 688 -28.40 -20.41 -13.89
C SER A 688 -27.58 -20.37 -15.19
N VAL A 689 -26.70 -19.37 -15.36
CA VAL A 689 -25.96 -19.12 -16.61
C VAL A 689 -24.52 -19.67 -16.59
N ILE A 690 -23.94 -19.90 -15.41
CA ILE A 690 -22.54 -20.33 -15.29
C ILE A 690 -22.38 -21.82 -15.65
N SER A 691 -21.82 -22.06 -16.84
CA SER A 691 -21.29 -23.35 -17.30
C SER A 691 -19.92 -23.60 -16.69
N LEU A 692 -19.70 -24.79 -16.14
CA LEU A 692 -18.43 -25.27 -15.60
C LEU A 692 -18.18 -26.67 -16.16
N ASP A 693 -17.05 -26.86 -16.84
CA ASP A 693 -16.64 -28.15 -17.39
C ASP A 693 -15.58 -28.79 -16.49
N ALA A 694 -15.87 -29.98 -15.97
CA ALA A 694 -15.00 -30.72 -15.06
C ALA A 694 -13.85 -31.48 -15.76
N ASP A 695 -13.85 -31.53 -17.10
CA ASP A 695 -12.76 -32.08 -17.90
C ASP A 695 -11.77 -31.00 -18.40
N ALA A 696 -12.07 -29.71 -18.21
CA ALA A 696 -11.20 -28.61 -18.60
C ALA A 696 -9.97 -28.46 -17.67
N VAL A 697 -8.77 -28.48 -18.24
CA VAL A 697 -7.52 -28.18 -17.54
C VAL A 697 -7.21 -26.68 -17.64
N TYR A 698 -7.21 -25.99 -16.50
CA TYR A 698 -6.89 -24.56 -16.43
C TYR A 698 -5.40 -24.34 -16.23
N THR A 699 -4.71 -23.86 -17.25
CA THR A 699 -3.29 -23.45 -17.17
C THR A 699 -3.17 -21.92 -17.05
N PRO A 700 -2.00 -21.38 -16.65
CA PRO A 700 -1.73 -19.94 -16.71
C PRO A 700 -1.86 -19.33 -18.12
N GLU A 701 -1.89 -20.17 -19.15
CA GLU A 701 -2.00 -19.78 -20.56
C GLU A 701 -3.46 -19.83 -21.04
N SER A 702 -4.27 -20.79 -20.57
CA SER A 702 -5.72 -20.83 -20.90
C SER A 702 -6.48 -19.67 -20.25
N LEU A 703 -6.06 -19.23 -19.06
CA LEU A 703 -6.63 -18.09 -18.33
C LEU A 703 -6.56 -16.75 -19.09
N LYS A 704 -5.74 -16.62 -20.15
CA LYS A 704 -5.68 -15.41 -20.98
C LYS A 704 -6.83 -15.27 -21.98
N ASN A 705 -7.56 -16.35 -22.28
CA ASN A 705 -8.57 -16.36 -23.35
C ASN A 705 -10.02 -16.52 -22.86
N THR A 706 -10.26 -16.61 -21.55
CA THR A 706 -11.62 -16.76 -20.97
C THR A 706 -12.10 -15.49 -20.25
N GLN A 707 -11.93 -14.31 -20.87
CA GLN A 707 -12.67 -13.11 -20.49
C GLN A 707 -14.14 -13.23 -20.93
N SER A 708 -14.93 -13.93 -20.13
CA SER A 708 -16.40 -13.83 -20.13
C SER A 708 -16.81 -12.99 -18.92
N GLU A 709 -16.77 -11.67 -19.06
CA GLU A 709 -17.17 -10.76 -17.98
C GLU A 709 -18.64 -10.99 -17.58
N VAL A 710 -18.84 -11.39 -16.32
CA VAL A 710 -20.12 -11.19 -15.64
C VAL A 710 -20.07 -9.79 -15.05
N ASP A 711 -20.85 -8.85 -15.59
CA ASP A 711 -20.85 -7.42 -15.23
C ASP A 711 -21.45 -7.16 -13.84
N LEU A 712 -20.71 -7.57 -12.80
CA LEU A 712 -20.97 -7.28 -11.40
C LEU A 712 -21.05 -5.76 -11.09
N PRO A 713 -20.25 -4.87 -11.70
CA PRO A 713 -20.40 -3.42 -11.53
C PRO A 713 -21.81 -2.87 -11.86
N SER A 714 -22.52 -3.45 -12.83
CA SER A 714 -23.88 -3.03 -13.20
C SER A 714 -24.92 -3.25 -12.09
N MET A 715 -24.74 -4.28 -11.25
CA MET A 715 -25.69 -4.62 -10.19
C MET A 715 -25.54 -3.67 -8.99
N VAL A 716 -24.31 -3.44 -8.54
CA VAL A 716 -24.01 -2.55 -7.39
C VAL A 716 -24.42 -1.10 -7.69
N THR A 717 -24.23 -0.63 -8.93
CA THR A 717 -24.55 0.76 -9.31
C THR A 717 -26.05 1.07 -9.39
N SER A 718 -26.93 0.06 -9.31
CA SER A 718 -28.38 0.24 -9.32
C SER A 718 -28.96 0.74 -7.99
N ILE A 719 -28.21 0.63 -6.89
CA ILE A 719 -28.70 0.91 -5.52
C ILE A 719 -28.63 2.41 -5.14
N SER A 720 -27.90 3.26 -5.88
CA SER A 720 -27.87 4.71 -5.60
C SER A 720 -27.57 5.62 -6.79
N ARG A 721 -28.60 6.37 -7.23
CA ARG A 721 -28.46 7.58 -8.07
C ARG A 721 -29.33 8.73 -7.57
N PRO A 722 -28.75 9.75 -6.89
CA PRO A 722 -29.41 11.03 -6.67
C PRO A 722 -29.60 11.77 -8.00
N LYS A 723 -30.82 12.22 -8.30
CA LYS A 723 -31.08 13.12 -9.45
C LYS A 723 -30.69 14.55 -9.07
N ALA A 724 -29.65 15.10 -9.69
CA ALA A 724 -29.30 16.50 -9.55
C ALA A 724 -30.36 17.40 -10.21
N SER A 725 -30.99 18.28 -9.44
CA SER A 725 -31.82 19.37 -9.95
C SER A 725 -30.97 20.62 -10.20
N LYS A 726 -31.25 21.35 -11.29
CA LYS A 726 -30.63 22.66 -11.55
C LYS A 726 -31.49 23.75 -10.91
N SER A 727 -30.88 24.59 -10.07
CA SER A 727 -31.39 25.92 -9.76
C SER A 727 -30.27 26.94 -10.01
N SER A 728 -30.63 28.06 -10.63
CA SER A 728 -29.70 29.12 -11.04
C SER A 728 -30.07 30.41 -10.33
N LEU A 729 -29.11 30.99 -9.60
CA LEU A 729 -29.17 32.36 -9.10
C LEU A 729 -27.73 32.88 -9.00
N GLY A 730 -27.51 34.13 -9.38
CA GLY A 730 -26.19 34.76 -9.38
C GLY A 730 -26.25 36.22 -8.93
N ALA A 731 -25.14 36.69 -8.39
CA ALA A 731 -24.85 38.08 -8.07
C ALA A 731 -23.36 38.35 -8.34
N ALA A 732 -22.95 39.62 -8.44
CA ALA A 732 -21.65 40.03 -8.97
C ALA A 732 -21.00 41.19 -8.17
N ALA A 733 -19.89 41.75 -8.71
CA ALA A 733 -18.91 42.68 -8.11
C ALA A 733 -17.81 41.97 -7.28
N SER A 734 -16.51 42.13 -7.53
CA SER A 734 -15.62 43.34 -7.55
C SER A 734 -15.36 43.89 -6.14
N THR A 735 -14.15 44.32 -5.73
CA THR A 735 -12.90 44.69 -6.44
C THR A 735 -11.73 44.76 -5.42
N GLY A 736 -10.47 44.73 -5.84
CA GLY A 736 -9.38 45.41 -5.09
C GLY A 736 -8.11 44.62 -4.75
N ILE A 737 -6.96 45.23 -5.07
CA ILE A 737 -5.57 44.96 -4.66
C ILE A 737 -5.08 46.32 -4.13
N PRO A 738 -4.39 46.48 -2.98
CA PRO A 738 -3.01 45.98 -2.78
C PRO A 738 -2.65 45.46 -1.37
N GLY A 739 -1.42 44.97 -1.22
CA GLY A 739 -0.83 44.53 0.05
C GLY A 739 0.34 45.43 0.50
N THR A 740 1.15 44.93 1.44
CA THR A 740 2.34 45.60 2.00
C THR A 740 3.41 44.58 2.40
N ASP A 741 4.68 44.92 2.13
CA ASP A 741 5.84 44.33 2.81
C ASP A 741 5.83 44.63 4.32
N MET A 742 6.56 43.82 5.09
CA MET A 742 7.39 44.27 6.22
C MET A 742 8.39 43.16 6.59
N SER A 743 9.61 43.54 6.98
CA SER A 743 10.73 42.63 7.23
C SER A 743 11.34 42.81 8.64
N ASP A 744 12.25 41.89 8.96
CA ASP A 744 13.34 42.01 9.95
C ASP A 744 13.09 41.78 11.46
N LEU A 745 14.21 41.48 12.13
CA LEU A 745 14.45 41.29 13.58
C LEU A 745 13.85 40.01 14.18
N VAL A 746 14.59 38.91 14.44
CA VAL A 746 15.93 38.71 15.08
C VAL A 746 15.97 39.00 16.58
N ALA A 747 15.89 37.93 17.39
CA ALA A 747 16.66 37.76 18.63
C ALA A 747 16.61 36.30 19.14
N ALA A 748 17.72 35.82 19.70
CA ALA A 748 17.78 34.60 20.51
C ALA A 748 18.52 34.90 21.82
N PRO A 749 18.18 34.21 22.93
CA PRO A 749 19.20 33.48 23.69
C PRO A 749 18.73 32.04 23.99
N ALA A 750 19.54 30.99 23.88
CA ALA A 750 20.85 30.72 24.49
C ALA A 750 20.77 30.20 25.95
N ALA A 751 20.68 28.87 26.04
CA ALA A 751 21.02 27.93 27.10
C ALA A 751 21.37 28.40 28.53
N ALA A 752 20.82 27.69 29.52
CA ALA A 752 21.43 27.51 30.85
C ALA A 752 21.30 26.04 31.31
N THR A 753 22.43 25.39 31.59
CA THR A 753 22.51 24.01 32.10
C THR A 753 22.41 24.00 33.62
N ASN A 754 21.82 22.97 34.25
CA ASN A 754 22.27 22.53 35.57
C ASN A 754 21.93 21.06 35.89
N ARG A 755 22.45 20.57 37.04
CA ARG A 755 22.84 19.16 37.22
C ARG A 755 22.63 18.67 38.65
N ALA A 756 22.26 17.39 38.78
CA ALA A 756 22.37 16.50 39.95
C ALA A 756 21.63 16.87 41.27
N ALA A 757 20.96 15.88 41.87
CA ALA A 757 21.45 15.17 43.07
C ALA A 757 20.32 14.31 43.69
N GLU A 758 20.65 13.14 44.22
CA GLU A 758 19.74 12.25 44.95
C GLU A 758 19.74 12.57 46.45
N THR A 759 18.75 12.09 47.20
CA THR A 759 18.96 11.69 48.60
C THR A 759 17.90 10.67 49.05
N THR A 760 18.31 9.70 49.86
CA THR A 760 17.49 8.58 50.36
C THR A 760 17.26 8.65 51.86
N ALA A 761 16.19 8.02 52.37
CA ALA A 761 15.99 7.75 53.79
C ALA A 761 15.04 6.54 54.01
N GLU A 762 15.39 5.65 54.95
CA GLU A 762 14.59 4.46 55.32
C GLU A 762 14.35 4.39 56.85
N ALA A 763 13.16 3.90 57.26
CA ALA A 763 12.84 3.14 58.49
C ALA A 763 11.29 3.00 58.57
N SER A 764 10.64 1.83 58.71
CA SER A 764 10.75 0.73 59.69
C SER A 764 10.28 1.12 61.10
N GLY A 765 9.34 0.44 61.78
CA GLY A 765 8.51 -0.73 61.44
C GLY A 765 7.77 -1.30 62.68
N THR A 766 7.02 -2.41 62.55
CA THR A 766 6.36 -3.21 63.66
C THR A 766 5.00 -2.67 64.18
N VAL A 767 3.93 -3.44 64.52
CA VAL A 767 3.24 -4.64 63.96
C VAL A 767 1.95 -4.88 64.80
N GLY A 768 0.80 -5.29 64.21
CA GLY A 768 -0.44 -5.54 65.00
C GLY A 768 -1.67 -6.14 64.26
N ARG A 769 -1.77 -7.48 64.29
CA ARG A 769 -2.89 -8.38 63.85
C ARG A 769 -4.33 -7.92 64.20
N ILE A 770 -5.44 -8.32 63.55
CA ILE A 770 -5.76 -9.18 62.36
C ILE A 770 -7.17 -8.79 61.84
N SER A 771 -7.40 -8.79 60.52
CA SER A 771 -8.63 -9.30 59.87
C SER A 771 -8.39 -9.53 58.37
N THR A 772 -9.27 -10.26 57.68
CA THR A 772 -9.05 -10.83 56.33
C THR A 772 -9.74 -10.06 55.21
N GLY A 773 -9.08 -9.89 54.06
CA GLY A 773 -9.75 -9.54 52.79
C GLY A 773 -8.98 -8.60 51.85
N ALA A 774 -7.83 -9.03 51.30
CA ALA A 774 -7.03 -8.19 50.41
C ALA A 774 -6.52 -8.95 49.16
N THR A 775 -7.36 -9.07 48.13
CA THR A 775 -6.97 -9.28 46.70
C THR A 775 -8.18 -9.14 45.77
N SER A 776 -8.70 -7.92 45.56
CA SER A 776 -9.51 -7.61 44.37
C SER A 776 -9.36 -6.13 44.01
N GLY A 777 -9.38 -5.82 42.71
CA GLY A 777 -9.14 -4.48 42.17
C GLY A 777 -8.42 -4.48 40.83
N ILE A 778 -7.44 -5.36 40.62
CA ILE A 778 -6.76 -5.54 39.32
C ILE A 778 -7.43 -6.66 38.49
N ALA A 779 -8.00 -7.68 39.14
CA ALA A 779 -8.71 -8.77 38.47
C ALA A 779 -9.97 -8.29 37.69
N SER A 780 -10.65 -7.24 38.16
CA SER A 780 -11.86 -6.70 37.53
C SER A 780 -11.59 -5.90 36.25
N LEU A 781 -10.33 -5.59 35.92
CA LEU A 781 -9.99 -4.92 34.66
C LEU A 781 -9.73 -5.90 33.50
N PHE A 782 -9.25 -7.12 33.81
CA PHE A 782 -8.90 -8.12 32.81
C PHE A 782 -10.07 -8.97 32.32
N VAL A 783 -11.15 -9.12 33.10
CA VAL A 783 -12.36 -9.85 32.67
C VAL A 783 -13.15 -9.08 31.59
N ALA A 784 -12.98 -7.75 31.50
CA ALA A 784 -13.59 -6.92 30.45
C ALA A 784 -12.87 -7.00 29.09
N LEU A 785 -11.65 -7.54 29.04
CA LEU A 785 -10.80 -7.60 27.84
C LEU A 785 -10.78 -9.00 27.18
N ALA A 786 -11.70 -9.88 27.58
CA ALA A 786 -11.82 -11.26 27.08
C ALA A 786 -13.19 -11.54 26.42
N SER A 787 -13.80 -10.52 25.80
CA SER A 787 -15.04 -10.66 25.01
C SER A 787 -14.75 -10.37 23.54
N PRO A 788 -14.90 -11.33 22.60
CA PRO A 788 -14.60 -11.12 21.17
C PRO A 788 -15.48 -10.06 20.47
N ALA A 789 -16.61 -9.69 21.07
CA ALA A 789 -17.66 -8.87 20.47
C ALA A 789 -17.35 -7.35 20.36
N ALA A 790 -16.13 -6.90 20.65
CA ALA A 790 -15.76 -5.48 20.71
C ALA A 790 -14.68 -5.05 19.68
N ALA A 791 -14.38 -5.88 18.69
CA ALA A 791 -13.39 -5.61 17.63
C ALA A 791 -14.00 -5.38 16.23
N PHE A 792 -15.32 -5.27 16.14
CA PHE A 792 -16.07 -5.13 14.89
C PHE A 792 -16.93 -3.86 14.89
N ASP A 793 -16.30 -2.69 14.79
CA ASP A 793 -17.03 -1.43 14.61
C ASP A 793 -16.19 -0.43 13.77
N SER A 794 -16.32 -0.54 12.44
CA SER A 794 -15.83 0.35 11.36
C SER A 794 -15.71 -0.36 10.00
N ILE A 795 -15.96 -1.68 9.93
CA ILE A 795 -16.24 -2.35 8.65
C ILE A 795 -17.56 -1.77 8.12
N SER A 796 -17.52 -1.13 6.96
CA SER A 796 -18.74 -0.59 6.32
C SER A 796 -19.67 -1.74 5.90
N ASP A 797 -20.99 -1.52 5.96
CA ASP A 797 -22.00 -2.52 5.55
C ASP A 797 -21.68 -3.16 4.19
N HIS A 798 -21.20 -2.36 3.24
CA HIS A 798 -20.76 -2.81 1.91
C HIS A 798 -19.63 -3.84 1.93
N GLN A 799 -18.68 -3.75 2.87
CA GLN A 799 -17.60 -4.74 3.01
C GLN A 799 -18.11 -6.06 3.61
N ILE A 800 -19.07 -6.00 4.54
CA ILE A 800 -19.74 -7.20 5.08
C ILE A 800 -20.53 -7.90 3.96
N ILE A 801 -21.33 -7.14 3.22
CA ILE A 801 -22.10 -7.64 2.06
C ILE A 801 -21.16 -8.22 1.00
N ASN A 802 -20.06 -7.53 0.64
CA ASN A 802 -19.05 -8.06 -0.30
C ASN A 802 -18.51 -9.43 0.15
N GLY A 803 -18.16 -9.57 1.45
CA GLY A 803 -17.68 -10.83 2.02
C GLY A 803 -18.70 -11.96 1.89
N ILE A 804 -19.93 -11.71 2.33
CA ILE A 804 -21.05 -12.67 2.24
C ILE A 804 -21.30 -13.10 0.78
N MET A 805 -21.33 -12.17 -0.16
CA MET A 805 -21.54 -12.49 -1.59
C MET A 805 -20.37 -13.30 -2.18
N GLY A 806 -19.13 -12.98 -1.79
CA GLY A 806 -17.94 -13.70 -2.22
C GLY A 806 -17.94 -15.16 -1.76
N GLU A 807 -18.19 -15.39 -0.47
CA GLU A 807 -18.29 -16.75 0.08
C GLU A 807 -19.50 -17.50 -0.49
N ARG A 808 -20.69 -16.88 -0.59
CA ARG A 808 -21.88 -17.48 -1.22
C ARG A 808 -21.60 -17.90 -2.67
N TYR A 809 -20.82 -17.10 -3.40
CA TYR A 809 -20.41 -17.43 -4.77
C TYR A 809 -19.45 -18.62 -4.83
N ALA A 810 -18.40 -18.61 -3.99
CA ALA A 810 -17.46 -19.72 -3.90
C ALA A 810 -18.17 -21.03 -3.51
N TYR A 811 -19.12 -20.98 -2.56
CA TYR A 811 -19.93 -22.14 -2.17
C TYR A 811 -20.69 -22.75 -3.35
N GLU A 812 -21.41 -21.94 -4.16
CA GLU A 812 -22.18 -22.48 -5.29
C GLU A 812 -21.29 -22.99 -6.43
N VAL A 813 -20.10 -22.41 -6.63
CA VAL A 813 -19.08 -22.94 -7.57
C VAL A 813 -18.53 -24.27 -7.07
N LEU A 814 -18.10 -24.37 -5.81
CA LEU A 814 -17.58 -25.60 -5.21
C LEU A 814 -18.65 -26.70 -5.18
N ARG A 815 -19.91 -26.38 -4.85
CA ARG A 815 -21.04 -27.32 -4.86
C ARG A 815 -21.38 -27.84 -6.27
N LYS A 816 -21.16 -27.03 -7.32
CA LYS A 816 -21.26 -27.49 -8.71
C LYS A 816 -20.09 -28.40 -9.12
N LEU A 817 -18.87 -28.08 -8.71
CA LEU A 817 -17.65 -28.81 -9.10
C LEU A 817 -17.46 -30.13 -8.33
N LEU A 818 -17.74 -30.14 -7.03
CA LEU A 818 -17.50 -31.26 -6.12
C LEU A 818 -18.75 -32.14 -5.89
N GLY A 819 -19.87 -31.78 -6.52
CA GLY A 819 -21.08 -32.59 -6.52
C GLY A 819 -21.77 -32.70 -5.14
N PRO A 820 -22.55 -33.78 -4.91
CA PRO A 820 -23.47 -33.88 -3.77
C PRO A 820 -22.80 -34.06 -2.40
N ASN A 821 -21.49 -34.38 -2.37
CA ASN A 821 -20.74 -34.59 -1.14
C ASN A 821 -20.29 -33.26 -0.50
N PHE A 822 -20.27 -32.16 -1.26
CA PHE A 822 -19.97 -30.83 -0.75
C PHE A 822 -21.27 -30.09 -0.37
N GLY A 823 -21.41 -29.75 0.92
CA GLY A 823 -22.63 -29.15 1.46
C GLY A 823 -22.34 -28.05 2.50
N PRO A 824 -23.37 -27.56 3.22
CA PRO A 824 -23.24 -26.47 4.18
C PRO A 824 -22.16 -26.70 5.25
N ASP A 825 -21.94 -27.95 5.66
CA ASP A 825 -20.95 -28.33 6.67
C ASP A 825 -19.49 -28.19 6.22
N ASN A 826 -19.24 -28.04 4.91
CA ASN A 826 -17.94 -27.68 4.35
C ASN A 826 -17.66 -26.17 4.39
N TRP A 827 -18.68 -25.34 4.62
CA TRP A 827 -18.54 -23.90 4.81
C TRP A 827 -18.27 -23.65 6.31
N THR A 828 -17.08 -23.12 6.60
CA THR A 828 -16.51 -23.00 7.95
C THR A 828 -16.25 -21.55 8.39
N SER A 829 -16.64 -20.56 7.58
CA SER A 829 -16.62 -19.13 7.95
C SER A 829 -17.73 -18.74 8.92
N GLU A 830 -17.45 -17.74 9.76
CA GLU A 830 -18.42 -17.06 10.63
C GLU A 830 -19.55 -16.40 9.81
N LEU A 831 -19.25 -15.95 8.57
CA LEU A 831 -20.23 -15.29 7.69
C LEU A 831 -21.32 -16.24 7.17
N ARG A 832 -21.14 -17.56 7.25
CA ARG A 832 -22.17 -18.56 6.92
C ARG A 832 -23.48 -18.30 7.67
N GLY A 833 -23.39 -17.85 8.93
CA GLY A 833 -24.55 -17.53 9.76
C GLY A 833 -25.29 -16.24 9.40
N GLN A 834 -24.77 -15.45 8.45
CA GLN A 834 -25.43 -14.25 7.92
C GLN A 834 -26.22 -14.55 6.63
N VAL A 835 -26.18 -15.78 6.12
CA VAL A 835 -26.86 -16.18 4.88
C VAL A 835 -28.22 -16.81 5.20
N PRO A 836 -29.33 -16.34 4.60
CA PRO A 836 -30.65 -16.92 4.80
C PRO A 836 -30.68 -18.43 4.53
N GLY A 837 -31.25 -19.19 5.47
CA GLY A 837 -31.37 -20.65 5.36
C GLY A 837 -30.14 -21.45 5.80
N PHE A 838 -29.01 -20.81 6.12
CA PHE A 838 -27.83 -21.47 6.68
C PHE A 838 -27.74 -21.29 8.20
N THR A 839 -27.12 -22.24 8.89
CA THR A 839 -26.81 -22.14 10.32
C THR A 839 -25.45 -21.47 10.54
N HIS A 840 -25.25 -20.82 11.68
CA HIS A 840 -23.90 -20.36 12.07
C HIS A 840 -22.93 -21.55 12.22
N TYR A 841 -21.63 -21.32 12.09
CA TYR A 841 -20.61 -22.34 12.24
C TYR A 841 -20.02 -22.30 13.66
N GLU A 842 -20.14 -23.39 14.42
CA GLU A 842 -19.64 -23.50 15.79
C GLU A 842 -18.38 -24.37 15.83
N GLY A 843 -17.21 -23.76 15.57
CA GLY A 843 -15.91 -24.44 15.61
C GLY A 843 -14.72 -23.53 15.27
N ASP A 844 -13.51 -23.99 15.56
CA ASP A 844 -12.27 -23.26 15.22
C ASP A 844 -12.04 -23.26 13.70
N SER A 845 -12.25 -22.10 13.07
CA SER A 845 -12.11 -21.95 11.62
C SER A 845 -10.66 -21.69 11.18
N LEU A 846 -10.15 -22.54 10.30
CA LEU A 846 -8.81 -22.40 9.68
C LEU A 846 -8.84 -21.72 8.31
N ALA A 847 -9.99 -21.76 7.63
CA ALA A 847 -10.26 -21.14 6.33
C ALA A 847 -11.78 -21.07 6.11
N ASP A 848 -12.22 -20.23 5.17
CA ASP A 848 -13.65 -20.02 4.90
C ASP A 848 -14.38 -21.30 4.44
N PHE A 849 -13.70 -22.22 3.73
CA PHE A 849 -14.18 -23.57 3.39
C PHE A 849 -13.16 -24.68 3.68
N ARG A 850 -13.66 -25.88 3.99
CA ARG A 850 -12.89 -27.12 4.16
C ARG A 850 -13.42 -28.22 3.23
N CYS A 851 -12.59 -28.63 2.27
CA CYS A 851 -12.94 -29.56 1.19
C CYS A 851 -12.06 -30.83 1.27
N PRO A 852 -12.55 -31.93 1.86
CA PRO A 852 -12.04 -33.26 1.56
C PRO A 852 -12.18 -33.50 0.05
N ASP A 853 -11.10 -33.84 -0.65
CA ASP A 853 -11.13 -34.08 -2.09
C ASP A 853 -11.47 -35.55 -2.39
N ASP A 854 -12.63 -36.00 -1.88
CA ASP A 854 -13.03 -37.42 -1.79
C ASP A 854 -13.14 -38.15 -3.15
N ASP A 855 -13.19 -37.40 -4.26
CA ASP A 855 -13.19 -37.90 -5.63
C ASP A 855 -11.93 -37.45 -6.42
N GLY A 856 -10.97 -36.76 -5.80
CA GLY A 856 -9.74 -36.25 -6.41
C GLY A 856 -9.98 -35.17 -7.47
N ILE A 857 -11.00 -34.34 -7.33
CA ILE A 857 -11.44 -33.34 -8.32
C ILE A 857 -10.56 -32.10 -8.24
N LEU A 858 -10.33 -31.56 -7.03
CA LEU A 858 -9.45 -30.41 -6.81
C LEU A 858 -7.99 -30.76 -7.14
N THR A 859 -7.55 -31.98 -6.81
CA THR A 859 -6.23 -32.51 -7.16
C THR A 859 -6.04 -32.56 -8.68
N ARG A 860 -7.07 -32.97 -9.44
CA ARG A 860 -7.03 -32.91 -10.92
C ARG A 860 -6.97 -31.48 -11.42
N LEU A 861 -7.76 -30.58 -10.84
CA LEU A 861 -7.92 -29.20 -11.29
C LEU A 861 -6.62 -28.38 -11.13
N TRP A 862 -5.92 -28.53 -10.00
CA TRP A 862 -4.72 -27.76 -9.68
C TRP A 862 -3.40 -28.43 -10.07
N TYR A 863 -3.32 -29.75 -10.09
CA TYR A 863 -2.07 -30.49 -10.36
C TYR A 863 -2.13 -31.39 -11.62
N GLY A 864 -3.27 -31.47 -12.29
CA GLY A 864 -3.45 -32.25 -13.52
C GLY A 864 -3.68 -33.75 -13.29
N GLY A 865 -4.09 -34.43 -14.36
CA GLY A 865 -4.48 -35.85 -14.32
C GLY A 865 -3.34 -36.80 -13.91
N GLU A 866 -2.10 -36.52 -14.34
CA GLU A 866 -0.94 -37.33 -13.94
C GLU A 866 -0.66 -37.28 -12.43
N VAL A 867 -0.75 -36.11 -11.81
CA VAL A 867 -0.48 -35.98 -10.37
C VAL A 867 -1.59 -36.67 -9.58
N LYS A 868 -2.87 -36.52 -9.98
CA LYS A 868 -3.97 -37.29 -9.39
C LYS A 868 -3.70 -38.81 -9.39
N GLN A 869 -3.16 -39.37 -10.47
CA GLN A 869 -2.84 -40.80 -10.54
C GLN A 869 -1.73 -41.20 -9.57
N ARG A 870 -0.72 -40.35 -9.36
CA ARG A 870 0.40 -40.62 -8.43
C ARG A 870 -0.05 -40.68 -6.97
N TRP A 871 -1.14 -40.00 -6.60
CA TRP A 871 -1.69 -39.94 -5.24
C TRP A 871 -2.60 -41.13 -4.88
N GLN A 872 -2.94 -42.03 -5.82
CA GLN A 872 -3.57 -43.34 -5.55
C GLN A 872 -4.80 -43.34 -4.61
N SER A 873 -5.65 -42.31 -4.74
CA SER A 873 -6.84 -42.07 -3.91
C SER A 873 -6.61 -41.66 -2.44
N ASP A 874 -5.36 -41.31 -2.07
CA ASP A 874 -5.01 -40.67 -0.80
C ASP A 874 -4.97 -39.13 -0.98
N TRP A 875 -6.11 -38.55 -1.38
CA TRP A 875 -6.21 -37.12 -1.77
C TRP A 875 -6.24 -36.18 -0.55
N PRO A 876 -5.73 -34.94 -0.67
CA PRO A 876 -5.60 -34.03 0.46
C PRO A 876 -6.94 -33.37 0.81
N THR A 877 -7.09 -32.96 2.07
CA THR A 877 -8.12 -31.99 2.46
C THR A 877 -7.63 -30.59 2.12
N TYR A 878 -8.33 -29.89 1.23
CA TYR A 878 -8.05 -28.50 0.92
C TYR A 878 -8.77 -27.55 1.88
N HIS A 879 -8.09 -26.45 2.20
CA HIS A 879 -8.62 -25.34 2.99
C HIS A 879 -8.63 -24.10 2.09
N ILE A 880 -9.81 -23.57 1.80
CA ILE A 880 -10.01 -22.51 0.79
C ILE A 880 -10.45 -21.24 1.50
N GLU A 881 -9.62 -20.21 1.43
CA GLU A 881 -9.93 -18.85 1.87
C GLU A 881 -10.51 -18.06 0.70
N VAL A 882 -11.56 -17.28 0.94
CA VAL A 882 -12.25 -16.49 -0.08
C VAL A 882 -12.18 -15.01 0.29
N LYS A 883 -11.72 -14.17 -0.64
CA LYS A 883 -11.71 -12.72 -0.45
C LYS A 883 -12.29 -12.06 -1.70
N SER A 884 -13.19 -11.11 -1.46
CA SER A 884 -14.00 -10.44 -2.48
C SER A 884 -13.87 -8.92 -2.32
N THR A 885 -13.87 -8.22 -3.45
CA THR A 885 -13.86 -6.76 -3.49
C THR A 885 -14.83 -6.25 -4.56
N SER A 886 -15.28 -5.01 -4.40
CA SER A 886 -15.99 -4.22 -5.41
C SER A 886 -15.05 -3.30 -6.20
N ARG A 887 -13.72 -3.55 -6.14
CA ARG A 887 -12.64 -2.83 -6.84
C ARG A 887 -11.91 -3.74 -7.85
N SER A 888 -10.78 -3.30 -8.38
CA SER A 888 -9.96 -4.07 -9.33
C SER A 888 -9.26 -5.28 -8.68
N SER A 889 -8.85 -6.23 -9.51
CA SER A 889 -8.03 -7.40 -9.13
C SER A 889 -6.59 -7.07 -8.68
N GLU A 890 -6.28 -5.79 -8.48
CA GLU A 890 -4.98 -5.28 -8.02
C GLU A 890 -5.01 -4.90 -6.53
N GLU A 891 -6.15 -5.03 -5.86
CA GLU A 891 -6.27 -4.72 -4.43
C GLU A 891 -5.50 -5.74 -3.56
N PRO A 892 -4.75 -5.31 -2.52
CA PRO A 892 -3.92 -6.20 -1.72
C PRO A 892 -4.69 -7.35 -1.04
N PHE A 893 -4.16 -8.57 -1.15
CA PHE A 893 -4.74 -9.75 -0.50
C PHE A 893 -4.42 -9.77 1.00
N HIS A 894 -5.45 -9.63 1.85
CA HIS A 894 -5.31 -9.65 3.30
C HIS A 894 -5.62 -11.04 3.89
N MET A 895 -4.64 -11.62 4.60
CA MET A 895 -4.73 -12.94 5.25
C MET A 895 -4.48 -12.85 6.77
N LYS A 896 -5.23 -13.58 7.59
CA LYS A 896 -5.02 -13.68 9.05
C LYS A 896 -3.72 -14.43 9.35
N ARG A 897 -3.01 -14.05 10.43
CA ARG A 897 -1.71 -14.67 10.83
C ARG A 897 -1.82 -16.16 11.22
N VAL A 898 -3.03 -16.68 11.44
CA VAL A 898 -3.29 -18.13 11.64
C VAL A 898 -3.26 -18.86 10.30
N GLN A 899 -4.07 -18.42 9.33
CA GLN A 899 -4.12 -18.98 7.96
C GLN A 899 -2.73 -19.04 7.33
N LEU A 900 -1.94 -17.96 7.43
CA LEU A 900 -0.61 -17.88 6.83
C LEU A 900 0.41 -18.85 7.46
N ARG A 901 0.20 -19.28 8.71
CA ARG A 901 1.04 -20.33 9.34
C ARG A 901 0.72 -21.72 8.78
N THR A 902 -0.52 -21.99 8.39
CA THR A 902 -0.94 -23.27 7.82
C THR A 902 -0.30 -23.55 6.46
N VAL A 903 0.07 -22.51 5.71
CA VAL A 903 0.76 -22.57 4.41
C VAL A 903 2.28 -22.81 4.56
N SER A 904 2.79 -22.91 5.79
CA SER A 904 4.24 -23.03 6.11
C SER A 904 4.63 -24.43 6.62
N LEU A 905 3.88 -25.47 6.24
CA LEU A 905 4.10 -26.89 6.55
C LEU A 905 4.30 -27.71 5.27
#